data_AF-A0A0Q9WBM0-F1
#
_entry.id   AF-A0A0Q9WBM0-F1
#
_cell.length_a   1.000
_cell.length_b   1.000
_cell.length_c   1.000
_cell.angle_alpha   90.00
_cell.angle_beta   90.00
_cell.angle_gamma   90.00
#
_symmetry.space_group_name_H-M   'P 1'
#
loop_
_entity.id
_entity.type
_entity.pdbx_description
1 polymer ?
#
loop_
_entity_poly.entity_id
_entity_poly.type
_entity_poly.pdbx_seq_one_letter_code
_entity_poly.pdbx_strand_id
1 'polypeptide(L)'
;MAFTDCTKAQLQYCKVHDRELQLCDGTTLLRQDRYQELLRQGFNRRQLTERNVLPIPDSFRIVALGELPKRGDSKPNWLTPELLSMFLYQELRPLQQSEEQELIMKLCGLVPPEMLQLLTLAQLLRSSKNALLHGLAERLSTRRLLKVGRRLKAYPSSNPNYVCQILQDIFLIKFMPSLTRTALEQAIKQAGIDFSCNMGQTCDWNQKQISVVHNKLLIGKTLMQLPEKSLEQQSKVPSTLFYEMPQHVMLLEHLLQDYLIGEHLLLVGNQGVGKNKLVDRLLELMRRPREYLQLHRDTTVHSLTVQSTLRDGKVVFEDSVLVKAVKTGHTLVIDEADKAPLNVSCILRTLGESGDMLLSDGRRILPHGASATTPNCIETHSDFRLIVLANRPGFPFLGNDFFAAVGDVFSCHAIENPTPDSEMYLLKRYGPSVPNKTLRMLVNAFGELRTLADEGLLNYPYSTREVVSIVRHLERYPQDDMCELIGNVLDFDRYQPEALQQVTQVLTKHGLLIEAYAKDELQSLRNQRQLQLSIQQNSGLDVSGSKLGKFDQNNEPHVGGNTWAGGSGGRDTEGLGGKGGPFRLDKGHNVYQLSDDEKADIPEKIKRAAREMNRKAFEEKLQEIKMSAHDHRLYAQLIEPNRKPVQQLRAILEAVQTKSKERQWQKYQTQGELDDTRLIEGITGEKNIYKRRSEANPWADYALTKPNRLKLVVDVSGSMYRFNGYDRRLDRESEAVLMVIEAFDGYEKKIAYDIVGHSGEGWDLPFVNMGSVPKNDKERFDIIRMMRAHSQFCWSGDNTVKAAREACTTLGAELNYDNGIVVVLSDANLARYRILPKDLALSLACGEPKVKGYVIFIGSLAEEADKIKTEMPVGQSYVCMDLTKLPQILQQIFTSSLF
;
A
#
# COMPACT_ATOMS: atom_id res chain seq x y z
N MET A 1 -21.35 1.58 -17.51
CA MET A 1 -21.14 0.37 -18.33
C MET A 1 -19.65 0.15 -18.50
N ALA A 2 -19.13 -1.00 -18.05
CA ALA A 2 -17.75 -1.42 -18.28
C ALA A 2 -17.70 -2.16 -19.62
N PHE A 3 -17.07 -1.57 -20.63
CA PHE A 3 -16.79 -2.24 -21.90
C PHE A 3 -15.33 -2.70 -21.90
N THR A 4 -15.12 -3.98 -22.17
CA THR A 4 -13.82 -4.63 -22.41
C THR A 4 -13.08 -4.01 -23.61
N ASP A 5 -11.76 -3.99 -23.57
CA ASP A 5 -10.92 -3.16 -24.46
C ASP A 5 -10.96 -3.54 -25.95
N CYS A 6 -11.25 -4.79 -26.31
CA CYS A 6 -11.40 -5.19 -27.73
C CYS A 6 -12.63 -4.55 -28.41
N THR A 7 -13.72 -4.34 -27.67
CA THR A 7 -14.95 -3.75 -28.20
C THR A 7 -14.90 -2.23 -28.35
N LYS A 8 -14.05 -1.52 -27.58
CA LYS A 8 -13.91 -0.05 -27.67
C LYS A 8 -13.29 0.39 -29.00
N ALA A 9 -12.26 -0.33 -29.46
CA ALA A 9 -11.56 -0.01 -30.71
C ALA A 9 -12.47 -0.19 -31.93
N GLN A 10 -13.27 -1.25 -31.98
CA GLN A 10 -14.25 -1.49 -33.05
C GLN A 10 -15.40 -0.46 -33.06
N LEU A 11 -15.94 -0.13 -31.89
CA LEU A 11 -16.96 0.92 -31.75
C LEU A 11 -16.43 2.32 -32.10
N GLN A 12 -15.15 2.61 -31.83
CA GLN A 12 -14.51 3.87 -32.21
C GLN A 12 -14.23 3.92 -33.72
N TYR A 13 -13.71 2.83 -34.31
CA TYR A 13 -13.45 2.76 -35.75
C TYR A 13 -14.72 2.95 -36.59
N CYS A 14 -15.80 2.22 -36.26
CA CYS A 14 -17.09 2.33 -36.96
C CYS A 14 -17.77 3.71 -36.77
N LYS A 15 -17.56 4.37 -35.62
CA LYS A 15 -18.11 5.73 -35.36
C LYS A 15 -17.33 6.85 -36.04
N VAL A 16 -16.01 6.72 -36.15
CA VAL A 16 -15.13 7.79 -36.66
C VAL A 16 -14.99 7.72 -38.18
N HIS A 17 -14.80 6.52 -38.75
CA HIS A 17 -14.48 6.36 -40.17
C HIS A 17 -15.71 6.01 -41.02
N ASP A 18 -16.46 4.96 -40.64
CA ASP A 18 -17.62 4.49 -41.42
C ASP A 18 -18.90 5.26 -41.10
N ARG A 19 -19.01 5.84 -39.89
CA ARG A 19 -20.21 6.49 -39.35
C ARG A 19 -21.44 5.59 -39.43
N GLU A 20 -21.25 4.31 -39.10
CA GLU A 20 -22.32 3.33 -39.02
C GLU A 20 -22.25 2.62 -37.68
N LEU A 21 -23.39 2.47 -37.01
CA LEU A 21 -23.43 1.88 -35.68
C LEU A 21 -24.75 1.21 -35.40
N GLN A 22 -24.72 -0.04 -34.95
CA GLN A 22 -25.87 -0.67 -34.34
C GLN A 22 -25.80 -0.54 -32.82
N LEU A 23 -26.85 0.00 -32.22
CA LEU A 23 -27.05 0.16 -30.79
C LEU A 23 -27.67 -1.11 -30.19
N CYS A 24 -27.53 -1.29 -28.87
CA CYS A 24 -27.99 -2.48 -28.16
C CYS A 24 -29.52 -2.64 -28.13
N ASP A 25 -30.26 -1.56 -28.38
CA ASP A 25 -31.71 -1.54 -28.55
C ASP A 25 -32.16 -1.96 -29.96
N GLY A 26 -31.22 -2.32 -30.84
CA GLY A 26 -31.45 -2.67 -32.24
C GLY A 26 -31.45 -1.47 -33.19
N THR A 27 -31.29 -0.25 -32.69
CA THR A 27 -31.26 0.97 -33.51
C THR A 27 -29.99 1.04 -34.35
N THR A 28 -30.12 1.30 -35.65
CA THR A 28 -29.01 1.45 -36.57
C THR A 28 -28.83 2.92 -36.95
N LEU A 29 -27.69 3.49 -36.59
CA LEU A 29 -27.25 4.81 -37.01
C LEU A 29 -26.47 4.67 -38.33
N LEU A 30 -26.87 5.44 -39.35
CA LEU A 30 -26.24 5.42 -40.68
C LEU A 30 -25.70 6.78 -41.06
N ARG A 31 -24.65 6.79 -41.88
CA ARG A 31 -24.12 8.01 -42.47
C ARG A 31 -25.17 8.72 -43.33
N GLN A 32 -25.16 10.05 -43.31
CA GLN A 32 -26.18 10.88 -43.95
C GLN A 32 -26.40 10.57 -45.44
N ASP A 33 -25.33 10.29 -46.18
CA ASP A 33 -25.37 9.94 -47.60
C ASP A 33 -26.05 8.59 -47.86
N ARG A 34 -25.73 7.57 -47.06
CA ARG A 34 -26.38 6.25 -47.14
C ARG A 34 -27.84 6.30 -46.70
N TYR A 35 -28.17 7.11 -45.69
CA TYR A 35 -29.55 7.35 -45.31
C TYR A 35 -30.33 8.05 -46.43
N GLN A 36 -29.72 9.01 -47.13
CA GLN A 36 -30.32 9.64 -48.31
C GLN A 36 -30.48 8.67 -49.48
N GLU A 37 -29.56 7.73 -49.66
CA GLU A 37 -29.67 6.70 -50.69
C GLU A 37 -30.84 5.74 -50.41
N LEU A 38 -31.07 5.38 -49.14
CA LEU A 38 -32.27 4.62 -48.74
C LEU A 38 -33.56 5.39 -49.02
N LEU A 39 -33.57 6.71 -48.81
CA LEU A 39 -34.72 7.55 -49.19
C LEU A 39 -34.92 7.57 -50.71
N ARG A 40 -33.84 7.58 -51.51
CA ARG A 40 -33.91 7.52 -52.99
C ARG A 40 -34.38 6.16 -53.51
N GLN A 41 -34.09 5.08 -52.79
CA GLN A 41 -34.55 3.72 -53.12
C GLN A 41 -36.04 3.47 -52.78
N GLY A 42 -36.77 4.50 -52.33
CA GLY A 42 -38.22 4.44 -52.12
C GLY A 42 -38.67 4.23 -50.67
N PHE A 43 -37.74 4.20 -49.70
CA PHE A 43 -38.12 4.18 -48.29
C PHE A 43 -38.56 5.55 -47.80
N ASN A 44 -39.65 5.61 -47.05
CA ASN A 44 -40.08 6.84 -46.39
C ASN A 44 -39.39 7.02 -45.03
N ARG A 45 -39.17 8.27 -44.60
CA ARG A 45 -38.57 8.57 -43.28
C ARG A 45 -39.30 7.88 -42.11
N ARG A 46 -40.63 7.77 -42.19
CA ARG A 46 -41.44 7.04 -41.19
C ARG A 46 -41.11 5.54 -41.15
N GLN A 47 -40.99 4.90 -42.32
CA GLN A 47 -40.63 3.47 -42.43
C GLN A 47 -39.21 3.19 -41.94
N LEU A 48 -38.26 4.10 -42.20
CA LEU A 48 -36.89 3.97 -41.68
C LEU A 48 -36.86 4.14 -40.15
N THR A 49 -37.65 5.08 -39.61
CA THR A 49 -37.78 5.26 -38.16
C THR A 49 -38.44 4.06 -37.49
N GLU A 50 -39.46 3.45 -38.10
CA GLU A 50 -40.10 2.21 -37.64
C GLU A 50 -39.16 1.00 -37.66
N ARG A 51 -38.16 1.01 -38.56
CA ARG A 51 -37.08 0.01 -38.60
C ARG A 51 -35.90 0.36 -37.69
N ASN A 52 -36.06 1.38 -36.83
CA ASN A 52 -35.02 1.93 -35.97
C ASN A 52 -33.75 2.35 -36.74
N VAL A 53 -33.88 2.81 -37.97
CA VAL A 53 -32.76 3.33 -38.77
C VAL A 53 -32.77 4.85 -38.72
N LEU A 54 -31.72 5.45 -38.18
CA LEU A 54 -31.59 6.90 -38.00
C LEU A 54 -30.34 7.45 -38.70
N PRO A 55 -30.40 8.67 -39.27
CA PRO A 55 -29.23 9.31 -39.85
C PRO A 55 -28.32 9.93 -38.80
N ILE A 56 -27.02 9.88 -39.03
CA ILE A 56 -26.01 10.68 -38.33
C ILE A 56 -25.85 12.00 -39.09
N PRO A 57 -26.17 13.16 -38.50
CA PRO A 57 -26.04 14.45 -39.16
C PRO A 57 -24.60 14.76 -39.57
N ASP A 58 -24.41 15.43 -40.71
CA ASP A 58 -23.07 15.82 -41.19
C ASP A 58 -22.34 16.80 -40.28
N SER A 59 -23.06 17.50 -39.40
CA SER A 59 -22.50 18.38 -38.37
C SER A 59 -21.93 17.63 -37.17
N PHE A 60 -22.21 16.33 -37.01
CA PHE A 60 -21.71 15.53 -35.89
C PHE A 60 -20.18 15.44 -35.93
N ARG A 61 -19.53 15.78 -34.82
CA ARG A 61 -18.07 15.72 -34.64
C ARG A 61 -17.77 15.13 -33.28
N ILE A 62 -16.69 14.36 -33.19
CA ILE A 62 -16.16 13.83 -31.93
C ILE A 62 -14.93 14.64 -31.59
N VAL A 63 -14.95 15.30 -30.43
CA VAL A 63 -13.78 15.96 -29.84
C VAL A 63 -13.35 15.11 -28.66
N ALA A 64 -12.13 14.57 -28.72
CA ALA A 64 -11.54 13.78 -27.64
C ALA A 64 -10.49 14.62 -26.92
N LEU A 65 -10.47 14.55 -25.60
CA LEU A 65 -9.44 15.12 -24.75
C LEU A 65 -8.67 13.97 -24.10
N GLY A 66 -7.35 14.05 -24.11
CA GLY A 66 -6.48 13.04 -23.53
C GLY A 66 -5.20 13.67 -23.00
N GLU A 67 -4.69 13.12 -21.90
CA GLU A 67 -3.38 13.48 -21.38
C GLU A 67 -2.30 12.71 -22.14
N LEU A 68 -1.19 13.39 -22.43
CA LEU A 68 -0.05 12.76 -23.08
C LEU A 68 0.53 11.65 -22.17
N PRO A 69 0.84 10.46 -22.73
CA PRO A 69 1.53 9.42 -21.98
C PRO A 69 2.88 9.95 -21.47
N LYS A 70 3.09 9.95 -20.16
CA LYS A 70 4.37 10.34 -19.57
C LYS A 70 5.42 9.27 -19.88
N ARG A 71 6.60 9.68 -20.34
CA ARG A 71 7.73 8.76 -20.56
C ARG A 71 8.16 8.16 -19.21
N GLY A 72 8.00 6.85 -19.06
CA GLY A 72 8.39 6.10 -17.85
C GLY A 72 7.25 5.68 -16.91
N ASP A 73 5.99 5.98 -17.24
CA ASP A 73 4.84 5.43 -16.51
C ASP A 73 4.57 3.98 -16.94
N SER A 74 4.28 3.08 -15.99
CA SER A 74 3.99 1.66 -16.23
C SER A 74 2.65 1.39 -16.91
N LYS A 75 1.86 2.45 -17.18
CA LYS A 75 0.56 2.33 -17.84
C LYS A 75 0.73 2.12 -19.35
N PRO A 76 -0.10 1.27 -19.98
CA PRO A 76 -0.06 1.08 -21.42
C PRO A 76 -0.28 2.41 -22.15
N ASN A 77 0.61 2.73 -23.09
CA ASN A 77 0.49 3.90 -23.93
C ASN A 77 -0.80 3.79 -24.76
N TRP A 78 -1.80 4.60 -24.44
CA TRP A 78 -3.09 4.62 -25.13
C TRP A 78 -2.99 5.18 -26.55
N LEU A 79 -1.91 5.91 -26.85
CA LEU A 79 -1.73 6.61 -28.12
C LEU A 79 -1.11 5.66 -29.15
N THR A 80 -1.92 4.72 -29.65
CA THR A 80 -1.50 3.72 -30.63
C THR A 80 -1.47 4.28 -32.06
N PRO A 81 -0.74 3.65 -33.01
CA PRO A 81 -0.73 4.06 -34.41
C PRO A 81 -2.14 4.13 -35.04
N GLU A 82 -3.04 3.25 -34.62
CA GLU A 82 -4.44 3.23 -35.10
C GLU A 82 -5.17 4.49 -34.66
N LEU A 83 -5.08 4.85 -33.37
CA LEU A 83 -5.69 6.08 -32.84
C LEU A 83 -5.05 7.34 -33.46
N LEU A 84 -3.74 7.32 -33.68
CA LEU A 84 -3.01 8.42 -34.34
C LEU A 84 -3.54 8.72 -35.74
N SER A 85 -4.05 7.70 -36.45
CA SER A 85 -4.65 7.87 -37.77
C SER A 85 -6.12 8.31 -37.74
N MET A 86 -6.83 8.14 -36.61
CA MET A 86 -8.27 8.40 -36.50
C MET A 86 -8.62 9.85 -36.18
N PHE A 87 -7.74 10.58 -35.49
CA PHE A 87 -8.00 11.95 -35.03
C PHE A 87 -7.02 12.96 -35.62
N LEU A 88 -7.48 14.20 -35.74
CA LEU A 88 -6.58 15.34 -35.91
C LEU A 88 -6.12 15.76 -34.51
N TYR A 89 -4.81 15.71 -34.28
CA TYR A 89 -4.22 16.01 -32.98
C TYR A 89 -3.84 17.48 -32.88
N GLN A 90 -4.29 18.12 -31.81
CA GLN A 90 -3.85 19.45 -31.42
C GLN A 90 -3.20 19.36 -30.03
N GLU A 91 -1.90 19.61 -29.97
CA GLU A 91 -1.18 19.64 -28.69
C GLU A 91 -1.45 20.96 -27.95
N LEU A 92 -1.72 20.85 -26.65
CA LEU A 92 -1.85 21.97 -25.73
C LEU A 92 -0.65 22.01 -24.77
N ARG A 93 0.39 22.78 -25.14
CA ARG A 93 0.62 24.05 -24.45
C ARG A 93 0.42 24.16 -22.92
N PRO A 94 1.36 23.83 -22.02
CA PRO A 94 1.28 24.36 -20.65
C PRO A 94 1.28 25.90 -20.64
N LEU A 95 0.55 26.48 -19.70
CA LEU A 95 0.47 27.94 -19.53
C LEU A 95 1.81 28.49 -18.99
N GLN A 96 2.23 29.62 -19.54
CA GLN A 96 3.38 30.36 -19.01
C GLN A 96 3.00 31.08 -17.72
N GLN A 97 3.99 31.39 -16.87
CA GLN A 97 3.76 32.07 -15.59
C GLN A 97 2.99 33.40 -15.75
N SER A 98 3.29 34.19 -16.78
CA SER A 98 2.59 35.44 -17.09
C SER A 98 1.12 35.22 -17.46
N GLU A 99 0.83 34.16 -18.22
CA GLU A 99 -0.53 33.80 -18.63
C GLU A 99 -1.34 33.27 -17.45
N GLU A 100 -0.75 32.44 -16.58
CA GLU A 100 -1.40 31.97 -15.35
C GLU A 100 -1.68 33.15 -14.40
N GLN A 101 -0.74 34.08 -14.26
CA GLN A 101 -0.92 35.28 -13.44
C GLN A 101 -2.08 36.13 -13.97
N GLU A 102 -2.14 36.39 -15.28
CA GLU A 102 -3.24 37.13 -15.90
C GLU A 102 -4.58 36.42 -15.72
N LEU A 103 -4.61 35.09 -15.88
CA LEU A 103 -5.80 34.27 -15.66
C LEU A 103 -6.29 34.39 -14.21
N ILE A 104 -5.38 34.27 -13.24
CA ILE A 104 -5.70 34.39 -11.81
C ILE A 104 -6.22 35.80 -11.51
N MET A 105 -5.59 36.84 -12.05
CA MET A 105 -6.04 38.22 -11.87
C MET A 105 -7.44 38.45 -12.45
N LYS A 106 -7.73 37.90 -13.63
CA LYS A 106 -9.05 38.02 -14.29
C LYS A 106 -10.14 37.25 -13.54
N LEU A 107 -9.86 36.03 -13.10
CA LEU A 107 -10.86 35.15 -12.46
C LEU A 107 -11.03 35.40 -10.96
N CYS A 108 -9.95 35.75 -10.26
CA CYS A 108 -9.97 35.97 -8.82
C CYS A 108 -10.00 37.46 -8.46
N GLY A 109 -9.50 38.37 -9.31
CA GLY A 109 -9.36 39.80 -9.01
C GLY A 109 -7.97 40.15 -8.48
N LEU A 110 -7.84 41.23 -7.69
CA LEU A 110 -6.56 41.67 -7.13
C LEU A 110 -6.13 40.71 -6.02
N VAL A 111 -5.12 39.88 -6.29
CA VAL A 111 -4.65 38.81 -5.38
C VAL A 111 -3.40 39.29 -4.61
N PRO A 112 -3.23 38.89 -3.34
CA PRO A 112 -2.06 39.26 -2.52
C PRO A 112 -0.70 38.86 -3.15
N PRO A 113 0.41 39.55 -2.79
CA PRO A 113 1.75 39.28 -3.34
C PRO A 113 2.24 37.84 -3.08
N GLU A 114 1.72 37.17 -2.05
CA GLU A 114 1.96 35.77 -1.73
C GLU A 114 1.62 34.83 -2.91
N MET A 115 0.67 35.21 -3.76
CA MET A 115 0.30 34.42 -4.94
C MET A 115 1.44 34.38 -5.98
N LEU A 116 2.24 35.44 -6.08
CA LEU A 116 3.42 35.46 -6.96
C LEU A 116 4.48 34.47 -6.48
N GLN A 117 4.66 34.34 -5.16
CA GLN A 117 5.56 33.35 -4.57
C GLN A 117 5.07 31.92 -4.87
N LEU A 118 3.76 31.66 -4.77
CA LEU A 118 3.17 30.37 -5.12
C LEU A 118 3.31 30.02 -6.61
N LEU A 119 3.13 31.01 -7.49
CA LEU A 119 3.37 30.83 -8.93
C LEU A 119 4.83 30.51 -9.23
N THR A 120 5.75 31.20 -8.54
CA THR A 120 7.19 30.94 -8.64
C THR A 120 7.53 29.53 -8.18
N LEU A 121 6.95 29.08 -7.06
CA LEU A 121 7.09 27.70 -6.58
C LEU A 121 6.54 26.67 -7.59
N ALA A 122 5.35 26.90 -8.15
CA ALA A 122 4.78 26.01 -9.14
C ALA A 122 5.68 25.87 -10.38
N GLN A 123 6.26 26.98 -10.85
CA GLN A 123 7.22 26.97 -11.97
C GLN A 123 8.52 26.25 -11.62
N LEU A 124 9.06 26.44 -10.41
CA LEU A 124 10.25 25.73 -9.94
C LEU A 124 10.02 24.22 -9.91
N LEU A 125 8.85 23.76 -9.46
CA LEU A 125 8.51 22.33 -9.45
C LEU A 125 8.36 21.76 -10.85
N ARG A 126 7.66 22.47 -11.76
CA ARG A 126 7.44 22.03 -13.15
C ARG A 126 8.73 22.02 -13.99
N SER A 127 9.65 22.95 -13.72
CA SER A 127 10.93 23.06 -14.45
C SER A 127 12.06 22.23 -13.84
N SER A 128 11.83 21.60 -12.68
CA SER A 128 12.85 20.80 -11.99
C SER A 128 13.17 19.52 -12.77
N LYS A 129 14.47 19.24 -12.92
CA LYS A 129 14.97 17.96 -13.47
C LYS A 129 14.89 16.81 -12.46
N ASN A 130 14.64 17.11 -11.18
CA ASN A 130 14.52 16.09 -10.15
C ASN A 130 13.14 15.42 -10.24
N ALA A 131 13.11 14.11 -10.53
CA ALA A 131 11.87 13.35 -10.66
C ALA A 131 10.97 13.44 -9.42
N LEU A 132 11.55 13.57 -8.21
CA LEU A 132 10.79 13.74 -6.97
C LEU A 132 10.00 15.05 -6.98
N LEU A 133 10.63 16.16 -7.38
CA LEU A 133 9.99 17.48 -7.45
C LEU A 133 9.03 17.58 -8.62
N HIS A 134 9.37 16.97 -9.76
CA HIS A 134 8.50 16.94 -10.93
C HIS A 134 7.20 16.16 -10.63
N GLY A 135 7.27 15.05 -9.89
CA GLY A 135 6.07 14.32 -9.43
C GLY A 135 5.19 15.13 -8.47
N LEU A 136 5.76 16.11 -7.75
CA LEU A 136 5.00 17.02 -6.89
C LEU A 136 4.36 18.18 -7.65
N ALA A 137 4.83 18.49 -8.86
CA ALA A 137 4.34 19.62 -9.66
C ALA A 137 2.83 19.53 -9.96
N GLU A 138 2.31 18.31 -10.10
CA GLU A 138 0.87 18.06 -10.36
C GLU A 138 -0.02 18.53 -9.21
N ARG A 139 0.51 18.58 -7.98
CA ARG A 139 -0.22 19.03 -6.79
C ARG A 139 -0.45 20.56 -6.79
N LEU A 140 0.35 21.32 -7.55
CA LEU A 140 0.15 22.76 -7.81
C LEU A 140 -0.30 23.00 -9.26
N SER A 141 -1.39 22.32 -9.66
CA SER A 141 -2.07 22.59 -10.92
C SER A 141 -2.65 24.01 -10.96
N THR A 142 -2.88 24.55 -12.16
CA THR A 142 -3.52 25.87 -12.35
C THR A 142 -4.89 25.94 -11.65
N ARG A 143 -5.63 24.82 -11.63
CA ARG A 143 -6.88 24.68 -10.87
C ARG A 143 -6.66 24.93 -9.38
N ARG A 144 -5.63 24.30 -8.80
CA ARG A 144 -5.31 24.48 -7.38
C ARG A 144 -4.91 25.91 -7.07
N LEU A 145 -4.10 26.52 -7.93
CA LEU A 145 -3.71 27.92 -7.82
C LEU A 145 -4.92 28.85 -7.83
N LEU A 146 -5.93 28.61 -8.68
CA LEU A 146 -7.18 29.37 -8.69
C LEU A 146 -7.96 29.21 -7.37
N LYS A 147 -8.03 28.01 -6.80
CA LYS A 147 -8.68 27.77 -5.50
C LYS A 147 -7.98 28.52 -4.37
N VAL A 148 -6.65 28.45 -4.32
CA VAL A 148 -5.85 29.19 -3.34
C VAL A 148 -6.04 30.69 -3.52
N GLY A 149 -6.06 31.19 -4.76
CA GLY A 149 -6.32 32.61 -5.07
C GLY A 149 -7.70 33.08 -4.55
N ARG A 150 -8.76 32.29 -4.77
CA ARG A 150 -10.11 32.58 -4.22
C ARG A 150 -10.10 32.59 -2.70
N ARG A 151 -9.41 31.64 -2.06
CA ARG A 151 -9.30 31.56 -0.61
C ARG A 151 -8.55 32.75 -0.01
N LEU A 152 -7.40 33.13 -0.59
CA LEU A 152 -6.61 34.28 -0.15
C LEU A 152 -7.39 35.60 -0.29
N LYS A 153 -8.24 35.72 -1.32
CA LYS A 153 -9.13 36.87 -1.48
C LYS A 153 -10.26 36.90 -0.46
N ALA A 154 -10.92 35.76 -0.22
CA ALA A 154 -12.06 35.68 0.70
C ALA A 154 -11.63 35.85 2.17
N TYR A 155 -10.45 35.33 2.52
CA TYR A 155 -9.89 35.35 3.87
C TYR A 155 -8.43 35.85 3.85
N PRO A 156 -8.22 37.17 3.64
CA PRO A 156 -6.88 37.74 3.69
C PRO A 156 -6.37 37.66 5.13
N SER A 157 -5.17 37.11 5.31
CA SER A 157 -4.52 36.97 6.60
C SER A 157 -3.20 37.73 6.58
N SER A 158 -2.94 38.56 7.60
CA SER A 158 -1.66 39.23 7.79
C SER A 158 -0.56 38.29 8.30
N ASN A 159 -0.87 37.01 8.52
CA ASN A 159 0.08 36.03 9.04
C ASN A 159 0.87 35.37 7.88
N PRO A 160 2.20 35.57 7.80
CA PRO A 160 3.03 34.96 6.76
C PRO A 160 3.00 33.42 6.79
N ASN A 161 2.70 32.81 7.94
CA ASN A 161 2.57 31.35 8.08
C ASN A 161 1.31 30.77 7.43
N TYR A 162 0.33 31.60 7.04
CA TYR A 162 -0.93 31.12 6.47
C TYR A 162 -0.73 30.39 5.13
N VAL A 163 0.16 30.91 4.28
CA VAL A 163 0.50 30.29 3.00
C VAL A 163 1.25 28.97 3.22
N CYS A 164 2.16 28.93 4.19
CA CYS A 164 2.86 27.71 4.57
C CYS A 164 1.90 26.62 5.04
N GLN A 165 0.84 26.97 5.78
CA GLN A 165 -0.20 26.02 6.19
C GLN A 165 -0.99 25.48 5.00
N ILE A 166 -1.39 26.35 4.06
CA ILE A 166 -2.06 25.93 2.82
C ILE A 166 -1.14 24.98 2.03
N LEU A 167 0.15 25.27 1.93
CA LEU A 167 1.12 24.39 1.29
C LEU A 167 1.26 23.04 2.01
N GLN A 168 1.28 23.03 3.35
CA GLN A 168 1.31 21.80 4.14
C GLN A 168 0.13 20.87 3.80
N ASP A 169 -1.06 21.44 3.68
CA ASP A 169 -2.30 20.72 3.35
C ASP A 169 -2.33 20.24 1.89
N ILE A 170 -1.95 21.10 0.93
CA ILE A 170 -1.92 20.76 -0.51
C ILE A 170 -0.96 19.61 -0.78
N PHE A 171 0.22 19.69 -0.20
CA PHE A 171 1.27 18.74 -0.47
C PHE A 171 1.21 17.52 0.46
N LEU A 172 0.44 17.57 1.54
CA LEU A 172 0.48 16.58 2.62
C LEU A 172 1.91 16.40 3.15
N ILE A 173 2.62 17.51 3.38
CA ILE A 173 4.08 17.55 3.66
C ILE A 173 4.48 16.62 4.80
N LYS A 174 3.63 16.51 5.82
CA LYS A 174 3.90 15.70 7.02
C LYS A 174 3.79 14.20 6.80
N PHE A 175 3.08 13.76 5.75
CA PHE A 175 3.01 12.36 5.36
C PHE A 175 4.07 11.98 4.32
N MET A 176 4.94 12.91 3.92
CA MET A 176 5.99 12.63 2.94
C MET A 176 7.22 11.96 3.56
N PRO A 177 7.93 11.13 2.79
CA PRO A 177 9.27 10.69 3.13
C PRO A 177 10.22 11.87 3.38
N SER A 178 11.17 11.69 4.30
CA SER A 178 12.13 12.72 4.72
C SER A 178 12.92 13.35 3.57
N LEU A 179 13.35 12.53 2.59
CA LEU A 179 14.06 12.98 1.39
C LEU A 179 13.20 13.90 0.52
N THR A 180 11.98 13.48 0.20
CA THR A 180 11.03 14.25 -0.62
C THR A 180 10.62 15.54 0.07
N ARG A 181 10.37 15.48 1.39
CA ARG A 181 10.06 16.63 2.22
C ARG A 181 11.19 17.65 2.21
N THR A 182 12.43 17.23 2.45
CA THR A 182 13.59 18.13 2.46
C THR A 182 13.78 18.82 1.12
N ALA A 183 13.61 18.09 0.00
CA ALA A 183 13.69 18.66 -1.34
C ALA A 183 12.60 19.72 -1.58
N LEU A 184 11.36 19.46 -1.14
CA LEU A 184 10.26 20.42 -1.25
C LEU A 184 10.49 21.65 -0.37
N GLU A 185 10.94 21.48 0.88
CA GLU A 185 11.24 22.58 1.79
C GLU A 185 12.33 23.49 1.22
N GLN A 186 13.33 22.94 0.54
CA GLN A 186 14.33 23.72 -0.19
C GLN A 186 13.72 24.50 -1.37
N ALA A 187 12.83 23.87 -2.15
CA ALA A 187 12.13 24.55 -3.24
C ALA A 187 11.22 25.69 -2.75
N ILE A 188 10.53 25.50 -1.62
CA ILE A 188 9.70 26.53 -0.97
C ILE A 188 10.56 27.72 -0.54
N LYS A 189 11.72 27.47 0.07
CA LYS A 189 12.68 28.53 0.45
C LYS A 189 13.21 29.28 -0.79
N GLN A 190 13.51 28.57 -1.87
CA GLN A 190 13.95 29.18 -3.13
C GLN A 190 12.87 30.08 -3.76
N ALA A 191 11.59 29.77 -3.54
CA ALA A 191 10.46 30.60 -3.97
C ALA A 191 10.24 31.86 -3.10
N GLY A 192 11.08 32.08 -2.09
CA GLY A 192 10.98 33.23 -1.17
C GLY A 192 9.89 33.08 -0.12
N ILE A 193 9.43 31.87 0.15
CA ILE A 193 8.46 31.57 1.20
C ILE A 193 9.24 31.08 2.43
N ASP A 194 9.17 31.84 3.53
CA ASP A 194 9.81 31.46 4.79
C ASP A 194 9.12 30.26 5.41
N PHE A 195 9.64 29.07 5.13
CA PHE A 195 9.19 27.81 5.70
C PHE A 195 9.81 27.53 7.08
N SER A 196 10.21 28.56 7.82
CA SER A 196 10.72 28.48 9.20
C SER A 196 9.57 28.30 10.20
N CYS A 197 8.71 27.32 9.94
CA CYS A 197 7.64 26.99 10.88
C CYS A 197 8.23 26.12 12.00
N ASN A 198 8.47 26.73 13.17
CA ASN A 198 8.59 25.99 14.41
C ASN A 198 7.31 25.16 14.58
N MET A 199 7.41 23.84 14.38
CA MET A 199 6.38 22.81 14.62
C MET A 199 5.89 22.73 16.09
N GLY A 200 6.24 23.71 16.92
CA GLY A 200 5.97 23.79 18.34
C GLY A 200 5.79 25.20 18.87
N GLN A 201 5.50 26.21 18.03
CA GLN A 201 5.05 27.48 18.60
C GLN A 201 3.66 27.28 19.21
N THR A 202 3.66 27.32 20.54
CA THR A 202 2.51 27.48 21.42
C THR A 202 1.53 28.45 20.79
N CYS A 203 0.46 27.92 20.20
CA CYS A 203 -0.67 28.72 19.77
C CYS A 203 -1.17 29.45 21.01
N ASP A 204 -1.38 30.76 20.93
CA ASP A 204 -2.05 31.50 22.01
C ASP A 204 -3.37 30.82 22.33
N TRP A 205 -3.39 30.05 23.43
CA TRP A 205 -4.51 29.20 23.84
C TRP A 205 -5.79 30.00 24.08
N ASN A 206 -5.67 31.33 24.22
CA ASN A 206 -6.72 32.24 24.64
C ASN A 206 -7.52 32.91 23.52
N GLN A 207 -7.23 32.72 22.22
CA GLN A 207 -7.85 33.55 21.17
C GLN A 207 -8.80 32.86 20.18
N LYS A 208 -8.99 31.54 20.21
CA LYS A 208 -9.87 30.85 19.25
C LYS A 208 -10.92 30.03 19.97
N GLN A 209 -12.10 30.63 20.16
CA GLN A 209 -13.28 29.97 20.74
C GLN A 209 -14.34 29.75 19.66
N ILE A 210 -15.13 28.70 19.86
CA ILE A 210 -16.35 28.47 19.09
C ILE A 210 -17.49 29.11 19.86
N SER A 211 -18.24 30.00 19.22
CA SER A 211 -19.41 30.62 19.84
C SER A 211 -20.58 30.67 18.88
N VAL A 212 -21.78 30.45 19.41
CA VAL A 212 -23.04 30.59 18.65
C VAL A 212 -23.84 31.67 19.34
N VAL A 213 -23.97 32.82 18.69
CA VAL A 213 -24.62 34.02 19.23
C VAL A 213 -25.62 34.54 18.19
N HIS A 214 -26.89 34.69 18.57
CA HIS A 214 -27.97 35.20 17.70
C HIS A 214 -28.07 34.52 16.31
N ASN A 215 -28.10 33.18 16.25
CA ASN A 215 -28.11 32.40 15.00
C ASN A 215 -26.90 32.65 14.06
N LYS A 216 -25.81 33.20 14.60
CA LYS A 216 -24.52 33.30 13.89
C LYS A 216 -23.52 32.39 14.58
N LEU A 217 -22.86 31.57 13.78
CA LEU A 217 -21.75 30.73 14.19
C LEU A 217 -20.45 31.50 13.97
N LEU A 218 -19.64 31.63 15.01
CA LEU A 218 -18.28 32.16 14.95
C LEU A 218 -17.31 31.04 15.34
N ILE A 219 -16.44 30.66 14.40
CA ILE A 219 -15.32 29.74 14.66
C ILE A 219 -14.03 30.52 14.39
N GLY A 220 -13.27 30.80 15.46
CA GLY A 220 -12.09 31.65 15.35
C GLY A 220 -12.49 33.06 14.90
N LYS A 221 -12.17 33.42 13.65
CA LYS A 221 -12.52 34.70 13.00
C LYS A 221 -13.61 34.57 11.93
N THR A 222 -13.97 33.35 11.53
CA THR A 222 -14.91 33.11 10.44
C THR A 222 -16.35 33.08 10.96
N LEU A 223 -17.21 33.91 10.36
CA LEU A 223 -18.63 34.04 10.69
C LEU A 223 -19.50 33.35 9.63
N MET A 224 -20.48 32.56 10.07
CA MET A 224 -21.51 31.96 9.23
C MET A 224 -22.90 32.24 9.79
N GLN A 225 -23.85 32.58 8.92
CA GLN A 225 -25.27 32.64 9.28
C GLN A 225 -25.84 31.22 9.32
N LEU A 226 -26.46 30.84 10.44
CA LEU A 226 -27.08 29.53 10.57
C LEU A 226 -28.43 29.48 9.85
N PRO A 227 -28.70 28.42 9.07
CA PRO A 227 -29.98 28.24 8.40
C PRO A 227 -31.09 27.86 9.39
N GLU A 228 -32.31 28.33 9.12
CA GLU A 228 -33.54 27.81 9.76
C GLU A 228 -33.95 26.50 9.09
N LYS A 229 -34.39 25.51 9.87
CA LYS A 229 -34.59 24.15 9.37
C LYS A 229 -35.85 23.48 9.85
N SER A 230 -36.43 22.66 8.96
CA SER A 230 -37.54 21.77 9.28
C SER A 230 -37.13 20.66 10.26
N LEU A 231 -38.13 20.08 10.94
CA LEU A 231 -37.93 19.03 11.93
C LEU A 231 -37.21 17.79 11.34
N GLU A 232 -37.56 17.42 10.10
CA GLU A 232 -36.96 16.29 9.37
C GLU A 232 -35.46 16.53 9.12
N GLN A 233 -35.07 17.75 8.74
CA GLN A 233 -33.67 18.09 8.50
C GLN A 233 -32.86 18.12 9.79
N GLN A 234 -33.46 18.46 10.92
CA GLN A 234 -32.79 18.43 12.23
C GLN A 234 -32.39 17.01 12.65
N SER A 235 -33.23 16.01 12.33
CA SER A 235 -32.91 14.59 12.63
C SER A 235 -31.66 14.08 11.90
N LYS A 236 -31.32 14.70 10.76
CA LYS A 236 -30.13 14.38 9.94
C LYS A 236 -28.89 15.19 10.32
N VAL A 237 -29.01 16.14 11.25
CA VAL A 237 -27.84 16.86 11.78
C VAL A 237 -27.15 15.93 12.78
N PRO A 238 -25.85 15.63 12.60
CA PRO A 238 -25.14 14.78 13.55
C PRO A 238 -25.06 15.45 14.94
N SER A 239 -25.04 14.62 15.99
CA SER A 239 -24.65 15.03 17.34
C SER A 239 -23.53 14.10 17.82
N THR A 240 -22.42 14.69 18.22
CA THR A 240 -21.19 13.95 18.55
C THR A 240 -20.55 14.52 19.80
N LEU A 241 -20.12 13.63 20.70
CA LEU A 241 -19.29 14.03 21.83
C LEU A 241 -17.92 14.49 21.31
N PHE A 242 -17.70 15.80 21.38
CA PHE A 242 -16.50 16.46 20.89
C PHE A 242 -15.91 17.37 21.96
N TYR A 243 -14.64 17.18 22.28
CA TYR A 243 -13.90 18.07 23.16
C TYR A 243 -13.09 19.05 22.31
N GLU A 244 -13.36 20.34 22.51
CA GLU A 244 -12.74 21.40 21.74
C GLU A 244 -11.28 21.56 22.17
N MET A 245 -10.39 21.34 21.20
CA MET A 245 -8.95 21.51 21.31
C MET A 245 -8.54 22.65 20.39
N PRO A 246 -7.57 23.50 20.74
CA PRO A 246 -7.21 24.64 19.89
C PRO A 246 -6.81 24.25 18.47
N GLN A 247 -6.07 23.15 18.32
CA GLN A 247 -5.72 22.59 17.00
C GLN A 247 -6.98 22.23 16.18
N HIS A 248 -7.99 21.64 16.82
CA HIS A 248 -9.25 21.32 16.16
C HIS A 248 -10.06 22.58 15.83
N VAL A 249 -10.08 23.61 16.69
CA VAL A 249 -10.78 24.87 16.41
C VAL A 249 -10.19 25.55 15.18
N MET A 250 -8.86 25.57 15.06
CA MET A 250 -8.17 26.08 13.86
C MET A 250 -8.53 25.29 12.61
N LEU A 251 -8.54 23.95 12.70
CA LEU A 251 -8.91 23.10 11.58
C LEU A 251 -10.39 23.30 11.18
N LEU A 252 -11.31 23.38 12.15
CA LEU A 252 -12.72 23.65 11.90
C LEU A 252 -12.95 25.03 11.25
N GLU A 253 -12.17 26.04 11.64
CA GLU A 253 -12.19 27.36 11.00
C GLU A 253 -11.79 27.24 9.52
N HIS A 254 -10.72 26.50 9.21
CA HIS A 254 -10.27 26.30 7.83
C HIS A 254 -11.27 25.49 6.99
N LEU A 255 -11.84 24.42 7.55
CA LEU A 255 -12.87 23.63 6.89
C LEU A 255 -14.12 24.46 6.60
N LEU A 256 -14.51 25.33 7.54
CA LEU A 256 -15.64 26.26 7.37
C LEU A 256 -15.35 27.26 6.25
N GLN A 257 -14.15 27.83 6.20
CA GLN A 257 -13.75 28.77 5.15
C GLN A 257 -13.89 28.16 3.74
N ASP A 258 -13.34 26.95 3.54
CA ASP A 258 -13.40 26.26 2.26
C ASP A 258 -14.82 25.84 1.89
N TYR A 259 -15.62 25.39 2.86
CA TYR A 259 -17.03 25.06 2.66
C TYR A 259 -17.84 26.28 2.17
N LEU A 260 -17.62 27.45 2.79
CA LEU A 260 -18.32 28.69 2.45
C LEU A 260 -17.93 29.24 1.07
N ILE A 261 -16.69 29.03 0.62
CA ILE A 261 -16.26 29.36 -0.75
C ILE A 261 -16.97 28.48 -1.80
N GLY A 262 -17.52 27.34 -1.37
CA GLY A 262 -18.22 26.40 -2.23
C GLY A 262 -17.37 25.20 -2.64
N GLU A 263 -16.21 25.01 -2.03
CA GLU A 263 -15.33 23.88 -2.32
C GLU A 263 -15.83 22.59 -1.64
N HIS A 264 -15.58 21.46 -2.29
CA HIS A 264 -15.72 20.15 -1.67
C HIS A 264 -14.49 19.83 -0.83
N LEU A 265 -14.66 19.10 0.28
CA LEU A 265 -13.59 18.88 1.26
C LEU A 265 -13.04 17.45 1.14
N LEU A 266 -11.73 17.30 1.30
CA LEU A 266 -11.04 16.00 1.39
C LEU A 266 -10.17 15.98 2.65
N LEU A 267 -10.49 15.10 3.58
CA LEU A 267 -9.74 14.94 4.82
C LEU A 267 -8.91 13.66 4.74
N VAL A 268 -7.58 13.81 4.84
CA VAL A 268 -6.62 12.70 4.74
C VAL A 268 -5.89 12.55 6.05
N GLY A 269 -5.82 11.33 6.59
CA GLY A 269 -5.09 11.07 7.84
C GLY A 269 -5.09 9.59 8.21
N ASN A 270 -4.31 9.21 9.22
CA ASN A 270 -4.27 7.83 9.71
C ASN A 270 -5.65 7.37 10.22
N GLN A 271 -5.84 6.05 10.34
CA GLN A 271 -7.05 5.52 10.96
C GLN A 271 -7.10 5.93 12.45
N GLY A 272 -8.29 6.25 12.96
CA GLY A 272 -8.46 6.55 14.38
C GLY A 272 -8.06 7.97 14.85
N VAL A 273 -7.57 8.84 13.97
CA VAL A 273 -7.21 10.25 14.30
C VAL A 273 -8.42 11.17 14.55
N GLY A 274 -9.65 10.72 14.27
CA GLY A 274 -10.88 11.49 14.55
C GLY A 274 -11.51 12.22 13.36
N LYS A 275 -11.16 11.86 12.11
CA LYS A 275 -11.73 12.44 10.87
C LYS A 275 -13.27 12.54 10.90
N ASN A 276 -13.95 11.43 11.20
CA ASN A 276 -15.42 11.37 11.33
C ASN A 276 -15.95 12.33 12.39
N LYS A 277 -15.33 12.36 13.59
CA LYS A 277 -15.76 13.24 14.68
C LYS A 277 -15.63 14.72 14.34
N LEU A 278 -14.58 15.10 13.59
CA LEU A 278 -14.36 16.48 13.16
C LEU A 278 -15.42 16.94 12.15
N VAL A 279 -15.74 16.11 11.16
CA VAL A 279 -16.79 16.43 10.19
C VAL A 279 -18.16 16.49 10.85
N ASP A 280 -18.45 15.54 11.73
CA ASP A 280 -19.72 15.53 12.44
C ASP A 280 -19.87 16.76 13.31
N ARG A 281 -18.80 17.18 13.99
CA ARG A 281 -18.80 18.42 14.77
C ARG A 281 -18.99 19.65 13.88
N LEU A 282 -18.32 19.71 12.72
CA LEU A 282 -18.48 20.81 11.77
C LEU A 282 -19.94 20.94 11.30
N LEU A 283 -20.56 19.82 10.90
CA LEU A 283 -21.93 19.79 10.41
C LEU A 283 -22.94 20.07 11.53
N GLU A 284 -22.68 19.60 12.76
CA GLU A 284 -23.44 19.95 13.97
C GLU A 284 -23.43 21.47 14.21
N LEU A 285 -22.25 22.08 14.21
CA LEU A 285 -22.07 23.53 14.42
C LEU A 285 -22.78 24.36 13.35
N MET A 286 -22.68 23.94 12.08
CA MET A 286 -23.34 24.61 10.95
C MET A 286 -24.83 24.29 10.84
N ARG A 287 -25.35 23.39 11.69
CA ARG A 287 -26.69 22.80 11.61
C ARG A 287 -26.98 22.23 10.22
N ARG A 288 -26.00 21.63 9.53
CA ARG A 288 -26.16 21.07 8.17
C ARG A 288 -26.50 19.57 8.23
N PRO A 289 -27.42 19.09 7.37
CA PRO A 289 -27.88 17.70 7.40
C PRO A 289 -26.87 16.84 6.65
N ARG A 290 -26.52 15.68 7.19
CA ARG A 290 -25.58 14.77 6.53
C ARG A 290 -26.28 13.56 5.95
N GLU A 291 -25.80 13.14 4.79
CA GLU A 291 -26.04 11.82 4.22
C GLU A 291 -24.71 11.06 4.31
N TYR A 292 -24.69 9.84 4.83
CA TYR A 292 -23.46 9.09 5.07
C TYR A 292 -23.35 7.89 4.11
N LEU A 293 -22.18 7.73 3.50
CA LEU A 293 -21.87 6.64 2.60
C LEU A 293 -20.46 6.11 2.88
N GLN A 294 -20.33 4.84 3.23
CA GLN A 294 -19.02 4.20 3.40
C GLN A 294 -18.67 3.40 2.16
N LEU A 295 -17.45 3.58 1.64
CA LEU A 295 -16.95 2.85 0.49
C LEU A 295 -16.12 1.63 0.90
N HIS A 296 -16.21 0.61 0.08
CA HIS A 296 -15.47 -0.63 0.19
C HIS A 296 -14.83 -1.01 -1.15
N ARG A 297 -13.90 -1.97 -1.12
CA ARG A 297 -13.25 -2.51 -2.33
C ARG A 297 -14.22 -3.11 -3.34
N ASP A 298 -15.38 -3.57 -2.90
CA ASP A 298 -16.41 -4.16 -3.76
C ASP A 298 -17.45 -3.15 -4.25
N THR A 299 -17.32 -1.87 -3.90
CA THR A 299 -18.32 -0.86 -4.27
C THR A 299 -18.39 -0.73 -5.78
N THR A 300 -19.58 -0.85 -6.34
CA THR A 300 -19.81 -0.70 -7.78
C THR A 300 -20.43 0.66 -8.09
N VAL A 301 -20.27 1.11 -9.33
CA VAL A 301 -20.94 2.32 -9.84
C VAL A 301 -22.45 2.22 -9.67
N HIS A 302 -23.04 1.03 -9.87
CA HIS A 302 -24.48 0.82 -9.73
C HIS A 302 -24.94 1.12 -8.30
N SER A 303 -24.25 0.57 -7.29
CA SER A 303 -24.58 0.76 -5.87
C SER A 303 -24.53 2.23 -5.40
N LEU A 304 -23.75 3.08 -6.08
CA LEU A 304 -23.68 4.52 -5.81
C LEU A 304 -24.84 5.30 -6.42
N THR A 305 -25.59 4.71 -7.35
CA THR A 305 -26.61 5.41 -8.14
C THR A 305 -28.03 4.94 -7.80
N VAL A 306 -28.22 3.63 -7.67
CA VAL A 306 -29.53 3.02 -7.45
C VAL A 306 -29.39 1.95 -6.37
N GLN A 307 -30.39 1.87 -5.49
CA GLN A 307 -30.55 0.79 -4.52
C GLN A 307 -31.74 -0.08 -4.92
N SER A 308 -31.51 -1.37 -5.11
CA SER A 308 -32.57 -2.37 -5.32
C SER A 308 -33.09 -2.83 -3.95
N THR A 309 -34.39 -2.69 -3.70
CA THR A 309 -35.05 -3.20 -2.48
C THR A 309 -36.22 -4.08 -2.84
N LEU A 310 -36.42 -5.19 -2.12
CA LEU A 310 -37.58 -6.04 -2.30
C LEU A 310 -38.67 -5.58 -1.33
N ARG A 311 -39.79 -5.06 -1.83
CA ARG A 311 -40.98 -4.69 -1.04
C ARG A 311 -42.18 -5.47 -1.55
N ASP A 312 -42.83 -6.21 -0.66
CA ASP A 312 -44.03 -7.02 -0.98
C ASP A 312 -43.85 -7.95 -2.20
N GLY A 313 -42.66 -8.56 -2.34
CA GLY A 313 -42.32 -9.44 -3.46
C GLY A 313 -42.03 -8.73 -4.79
N LYS A 314 -41.96 -7.39 -4.81
CA LYS A 314 -41.57 -6.59 -5.98
C LYS A 314 -40.22 -5.93 -5.75
N VAL A 315 -39.37 -5.95 -6.79
CA VAL A 315 -38.12 -5.19 -6.79
C VAL A 315 -38.45 -3.72 -7.05
N VAL A 316 -38.23 -2.88 -6.05
CA VAL A 316 -38.36 -1.43 -6.12
C VAL A 316 -36.97 -0.83 -6.16
N PHE A 317 -36.70 -0.06 -7.22
CA PHE A 317 -35.47 0.70 -7.37
C PHE A 317 -35.64 2.07 -6.73
N GLU A 318 -34.82 2.38 -5.74
CA GLU A 318 -34.79 3.66 -5.06
C GLU A 318 -33.51 4.42 -5.35
N ASP A 319 -33.60 5.75 -5.25
CA ASP A 319 -32.44 6.61 -5.32
C ASP A 319 -31.45 6.26 -4.19
N SER A 320 -30.18 6.14 -4.57
CA SER A 320 -29.10 5.97 -3.60
C SER A 320 -28.97 7.19 -2.68
N VAL A 321 -28.22 7.02 -1.60
CA VAL A 321 -27.86 8.10 -0.66
C VAL A 321 -27.21 9.29 -1.38
N LEU A 322 -26.37 9.02 -2.38
CA LEU A 322 -25.73 10.06 -3.20
C LEU A 322 -26.76 10.87 -4.00
N VAL A 323 -27.68 10.19 -4.70
CA VAL A 323 -28.70 10.87 -5.50
C VAL A 323 -29.67 11.66 -4.62
N LYS A 324 -30.05 11.12 -3.45
CA LYS A 324 -30.85 11.82 -2.44
C LYS A 324 -30.16 13.09 -1.95
N ALA A 325 -28.85 13.02 -1.65
CA ALA A 325 -28.07 14.17 -1.19
C ALA A 325 -28.02 15.29 -2.26
N VAL A 326 -27.78 14.92 -3.52
CA VAL A 326 -27.74 15.86 -4.66
C VAL A 326 -29.07 16.59 -4.83
N LYS A 327 -30.20 15.88 -4.73
CA LYS A 327 -31.55 16.45 -4.85
C LYS A 327 -31.93 17.38 -3.70
N THR A 328 -31.54 17.02 -2.48
CA THR A 328 -31.95 17.72 -1.25
C THR A 328 -30.98 18.81 -0.81
N GLY A 329 -29.79 18.90 -1.43
CA GLY A 329 -28.74 19.82 -1.00
C GLY A 329 -28.09 19.43 0.33
N HIS A 330 -28.25 18.19 0.77
CA HIS A 330 -27.59 17.69 1.97
C HIS A 330 -26.10 17.50 1.73
N THR A 331 -25.29 17.57 2.79
CA THR A 331 -23.86 17.30 2.68
C THR A 331 -23.64 15.78 2.65
N LEU A 332 -23.02 15.27 1.59
CA LEU A 332 -22.68 13.85 1.47
C LEU A 332 -21.30 13.61 2.07
N VAL A 333 -21.24 12.81 3.13
CA VAL A 333 -20.01 12.36 3.78
C VAL A 333 -19.66 10.99 3.25
N ILE A 334 -18.52 10.88 2.56
CA ILE A 334 -18.01 9.63 1.98
C ILE A 334 -16.83 9.15 2.81
N ASP A 335 -16.95 8.00 3.44
CA ASP A 335 -15.89 7.40 4.28
C ASP A 335 -15.16 6.26 3.55
N GLU A 336 -13.90 6.03 3.93
CA GLU A 336 -13.00 5.00 3.39
C GLU A 336 -12.86 5.04 1.85
N ALA A 337 -12.83 6.24 1.26
CA ALA A 337 -12.78 6.39 -0.19
C ALA A 337 -11.51 5.82 -0.84
N ASP A 338 -10.42 5.71 -0.07
CA ASP A 338 -9.18 5.04 -0.48
C ASP A 338 -9.36 3.55 -0.79
N LYS A 339 -10.40 2.91 -0.25
CA LYS A 339 -10.68 1.49 -0.51
C LYS A 339 -11.48 1.27 -1.79
N ALA A 340 -12.06 2.30 -2.39
CA ALA A 340 -12.92 2.14 -3.55
C ALA A 340 -12.13 1.78 -4.82
N PRO A 341 -12.71 1.00 -5.75
CA PRO A 341 -12.13 0.78 -7.08
C PRO A 341 -11.89 2.09 -7.84
N LEU A 342 -10.88 2.13 -8.71
CA LEU A 342 -10.56 3.30 -9.53
C LEU A 342 -11.77 3.84 -10.31
N ASN A 343 -12.61 2.94 -10.82
CA ASN A 343 -13.82 3.29 -11.59
C ASN A 343 -14.80 4.14 -10.76
N VAL A 344 -14.92 3.86 -9.46
CA VAL A 344 -15.74 4.61 -8.51
C VAL A 344 -15.10 5.96 -8.21
N SER A 345 -13.79 5.97 -7.96
CA SER A 345 -13.03 7.19 -7.68
C SER A 345 -13.11 8.20 -8.84
N CYS A 346 -13.05 7.73 -10.09
CA CYS A 346 -13.21 8.58 -11.28
C CYS A 346 -14.59 9.25 -11.32
N ILE A 347 -15.65 8.53 -10.93
CA ILE A 347 -17.01 9.09 -10.94
C ILE A 347 -17.18 10.15 -9.85
N LEU A 348 -16.62 9.92 -8.66
CA LEU A 348 -16.61 10.91 -7.59
C LEU A 348 -15.79 12.15 -7.98
N ARG A 349 -14.70 11.96 -8.74
CA ARG A 349 -13.92 13.06 -9.33
C ARG A 349 -14.78 13.90 -10.26
N THR A 350 -15.48 13.26 -11.22
CA THR A 350 -16.35 13.97 -12.18
C THR A 350 -17.46 14.73 -11.45
N LEU A 351 -18.14 14.09 -10.49
CA LEU A 351 -19.19 14.75 -9.71
C LEU A 351 -18.64 15.96 -8.92
N GLY A 352 -17.45 15.84 -8.32
CA GLY A 352 -16.84 16.95 -7.58
C GLY A 352 -16.25 18.05 -8.46
N GLU A 353 -15.92 17.77 -9.72
CA GLU A 353 -15.31 18.73 -10.64
C GLU A 353 -16.34 19.55 -11.41
N SER A 354 -17.26 18.87 -12.08
CA SER A 354 -18.21 19.46 -13.03
C SER A 354 -19.64 19.48 -12.50
N GLY A 355 -19.91 18.83 -11.36
CA GLY A 355 -21.28 18.65 -10.86
C GLY A 355 -22.14 17.80 -11.81
N ASP A 356 -21.51 17.04 -12.71
CA ASP A 356 -22.19 16.21 -13.68
C ASP A 356 -21.86 14.73 -13.46
N MET A 357 -22.87 13.86 -13.63
CA MET A 357 -22.68 12.43 -13.43
C MET A 357 -23.77 11.65 -14.15
N LEU A 358 -23.37 10.63 -14.92
CA LEU A 358 -24.30 9.69 -15.53
C LEU A 358 -24.67 8.59 -14.53
N LEU A 359 -25.96 8.40 -14.30
CA LEU A 359 -26.50 7.35 -13.43
C LEU A 359 -26.70 6.06 -14.22
N SER A 360 -26.68 4.93 -13.51
CA SER A 360 -26.78 3.60 -14.15
C SER A 360 -28.16 3.31 -14.77
N ASP A 361 -29.20 4.03 -14.33
CA ASP A 361 -30.56 3.98 -14.86
C ASP A 361 -30.78 4.89 -16.09
N GLY A 362 -29.73 5.55 -16.58
CA GLY A 362 -29.80 6.46 -17.72
C GLY A 362 -30.18 7.91 -17.37
N ARG A 363 -30.47 8.21 -16.10
CA ARG A 363 -30.61 9.60 -15.65
C ARG A 363 -29.24 10.30 -15.59
N ARG A 364 -29.22 11.62 -15.66
CA ARG A 364 -27.98 12.42 -15.58
C ARG A 364 -28.11 13.53 -14.54
N ILE A 365 -27.15 13.59 -13.62
CA ILE A 365 -26.97 14.74 -12.73
C ILE A 365 -26.33 15.86 -13.55
N LEU A 366 -26.89 17.06 -13.43
CA LEU A 366 -26.40 18.28 -14.07
C LEU A 366 -25.98 19.30 -13.00
N PRO A 367 -25.00 20.18 -13.32
CA PRO A 367 -24.62 21.26 -12.42
C PRO A 367 -25.78 22.23 -12.18
N HIS A 368 -25.75 22.92 -11.04
CA HIS A 368 -26.74 23.93 -10.69
C HIS A 368 -26.84 25.02 -11.77
N GLY A 369 -28.07 25.40 -12.15
CA GLY A 369 -28.34 26.40 -13.19
C GLY A 369 -28.27 25.87 -14.63
N ALA A 370 -27.85 24.62 -14.85
CA ALA A 370 -28.05 23.95 -16.13
C ALA A 370 -29.51 23.51 -16.24
N SER A 371 -30.34 24.35 -16.85
CA SER A 371 -31.79 24.14 -16.99
C SER A 371 -32.10 22.70 -17.43
N ALA A 372 -32.75 21.93 -16.54
CA ALA A 372 -33.15 20.55 -16.75
C ALA A 372 -34.27 20.48 -17.81
N THR A 373 -33.89 20.62 -19.07
CA THR A 373 -34.81 20.65 -20.22
C THR A 373 -35.31 19.25 -20.61
N THR A 374 -34.75 18.19 -20.03
CA THR A 374 -35.11 16.79 -20.32
C THR A 374 -35.61 16.06 -19.06
N PRO A 375 -36.57 15.14 -19.19
CA PRO A 375 -37.20 14.44 -18.06
C PRO A 375 -36.27 13.49 -17.29
N ASN A 376 -35.10 13.16 -17.85
CA ASN A 376 -34.10 12.27 -17.23
C ASN A 376 -32.93 13.02 -16.58
N CYS A 377 -33.07 14.32 -16.33
CA CYS A 377 -32.04 15.13 -15.70
C CYS A 377 -32.38 15.48 -14.25
N ILE A 378 -31.38 15.42 -13.39
CA ILE A 378 -31.45 15.81 -11.97
C ILE A 378 -30.54 17.02 -11.81
N GLU A 379 -31.12 18.18 -11.51
CA GLU A 379 -30.32 19.36 -11.20
C GLU A 379 -29.69 19.24 -9.81
N THR A 380 -28.40 19.54 -9.72
CA THR A 380 -27.68 19.60 -8.44
C THR A 380 -28.14 20.80 -7.63
N HIS A 381 -28.50 20.57 -6.38
CA HIS A 381 -28.87 21.65 -5.46
C HIS A 381 -27.66 22.56 -5.14
N SER A 382 -27.85 23.88 -5.06
CA SER A 382 -26.78 24.86 -4.83
C SER A 382 -25.99 24.64 -3.53
N ASP A 383 -26.67 24.22 -2.47
CA ASP A 383 -26.09 23.87 -1.16
C ASP A 383 -25.43 22.48 -1.09
N PHE A 384 -25.52 21.65 -2.15
CA PHE A 384 -24.92 20.32 -2.15
C PHE A 384 -23.40 20.40 -2.00
N ARG A 385 -22.84 19.62 -1.06
CA ARG A 385 -21.40 19.55 -0.81
C ARG A 385 -20.96 18.12 -0.57
N LEU A 386 -19.80 17.77 -1.09
CA LEU A 386 -19.10 16.51 -0.83
C LEU A 386 -18.02 16.72 0.23
N ILE A 387 -17.99 15.84 1.23
CA ILE A 387 -16.91 15.71 2.19
C ILE A 387 -16.39 14.28 2.10
N VAL A 388 -15.15 14.11 1.65
CA VAL A 388 -14.54 12.80 1.44
C VAL A 388 -13.47 12.55 2.50
N LEU A 389 -13.49 11.36 3.08
CA LEU A 389 -12.54 10.92 4.10
C LEU A 389 -11.72 9.76 3.53
N ALA A 390 -10.41 9.91 3.59
CA ALA A 390 -9.48 8.93 3.06
C ALA A 390 -8.33 8.69 4.05
N ASN A 391 -7.74 7.50 3.99
CA ASN A 391 -6.49 7.21 4.70
C ASN A 391 -5.28 7.79 3.95
N ARG A 392 -4.15 7.98 4.65
CA ARG A 392 -2.92 8.49 4.04
C ARG A 392 -2.41 7.50 2.96
N PRO A 393 -1.83 7.99 1.86
CA PRO A 393 -1.08 7.15 0.93
C PRO A 393 0.25 6.70 1.58
N GLY A 394 0.64 5.43 1.42
CA GLY A 394 1.92 4.88 1.91
C GLY A 394 1.82 3.67 2.85
N PHE A 395 2.85 2.81 2.87
CA PHE A 395 2.86 1.53 3.59
C PHE A 395 2.49 1.67 5.10
N PRO A 396 1.62 0.80 5.67
CA PRO A 396 0.91 -0.32 5.05
C PRO A 396 -0.39 0.14 4.35
N PHE A 397 -0.27 0.79 3.20
CA PHE A 397 -1.43 1.17 2.41
C PHE A 397 -2.07 -0.06 1.77
N LEU A 398 -3.33 -0.27 2.10
CA LEU A 398 -4.17 -1.34 1.58
C LEU A 398 -5.16 -0.84 0.51
N GLY A 399 -5.08 0.42 0.08
CA GLY A 399 -6.01 1.07 -0.86
C GLY A 399 -5.41 1.46 -2.22
N ASN A 400 -6.20 2.13 -3.05
CA ASN A 400 -5.75 2.82 -4.27
C ASN A 400 -5.28 4.24 -3.93
N ASP A 401 -4.31 4.80 -4.66
CA ASP A 401 -3.86 6.19 -4.43
C ASP A 401 -4.95 7.19 -4.88
N PHE A 402 -5.97 7.30 -4.04
CA PHE A 402 -7.13 8.16 -4.22
C PHE A 402 -6.71 9.63 -4.23
N PHE A 403 -5.71 9.98 -3.43
CA PHE A 403 -5.21 11.35 -3.37
C PHE A 403 -4.60 11.79 -4.70
N ALA A 404 -3.81 10.93 -5.36
CA ALA A 404 -3.28 11.25 -6.70
C ALA A 404 -4.40 11.45 -7.74
N ALA A 405 -5.52 10.74 -7.62
CA ALA A 405 -6.63 10.82 -8.57
C ALA A 405 -7.54 12.04 -8.38
N VAL A 406 -7.75 12.49 -7.13
CA VAL A 406 -8.76 13.53 -6.83
C VAL A 406 -8.24 14.74 -6.04
N GLY A 407 -6.96 14.74 -5.62
CA GLY A 407 -6.40 15.77 -4.74
C GLY A 407 -6.39 17.19 -5.34
N ASP A 408 -6.47 17.32 -6.66
CA ASP A 408 -6.61 18.61 -7.35
C ASP A 408 -8.06 19.14 -7.36
N VAL A 409 -9.05 18.24 -7.25
CA VAL A 409 -10.49 18.53 -7.30
C VAL A 409 -11.06 18.91 -5.94
N PHE A 410 -10.56 18.38 -4.83
CA PHE A 410 -11.09 18.65 -3.49
C PHE A 410 -10.17 19.55 -2.67
N SER A 411 -10.69 20.38 -1.76
CA SER A 411 -9.84 21.06 -0.78
C SER A 411 -9.31 20.07 0.25
N CYS A 412 -8.02 19.71 0.11
CA CYS A 412 -7.34 18.75 0.94
C CYS A 412 -6.96 19.34 2.31
N HIS A 413 -7.17 18.57 3.37
CA HIS A 413 -6.73 18.88 4.72
C HIS A 413 -6.09 17.64 5.35
N ALA A 414 -4.88 17.80 5.88
CA ALA A 414 -4.19 16.74 6.60
C ALA A 414 -4.67 16.69 8.06
N ILE A 415 -5.11 15.53 8.52
CA ILE A 415 -5.48 15.29 9.91
C ILE A 415 -4.46 14.36 10.56
N GLU A 416 -3.84 14.87 11.61
CA GLU A 416 -2.81 14.18 12.37
C GLU A 416 -3.33 13.73 13.74
N ASN A 417 -2.54 12.89 14.40
CA ASN A 417 -2.67 12.76 15.85
C ASN A 417 -2.36 14.12 16.52
N PRO A 418 -3.04 14.45 17.63
CA PRO A 418 -2.75 15.68 18.36
C PRO A 418 -1.31 15.71 18.89
N THR A 419 -0.78 16.91 19.10
CA THR A 419 0.52 17.08 19.78
C THR A 419 0.45 16.52 21.21
N PRO A 420 1.58 16.14 21.85
CA PRO A 420 1.57 15.57 23.20
C PRO A 420 0.79 16.42 24.23
N ASP A 421 0.92 17.74 24.18
CA ASP A 421 0.17 18.65 25.05
C ASP A 421 -1.34 18.66 24.75
N SER A 422 -1.68 18.60 23.46
CA SER A 422 -3.07 18.57 22.99
C SER A 422 -3.73 17.23 23.30
N GLU A 423 -3.00 16.12 23.14
CA GLU A 423 -3.42 14.77 23.51
C GLU A 423 -3.62 14.67 25.02
N MET A 424 -2.71 15.22 25.83
CA MET A 424 -2.87 15.33 27.29
C MET A 424 -4.15 16.06 27.68
N TYR A 425 -4.41 17.22 27.05
CA TYR A 425 -5.62 18.00 27.30
C TYR A 425 -6.89 17.20 26.97
N LEU A 426 -6.88 16.46 25.85
CA LEU A 426 -7.98 15.60 25.43
C LEU A 426 -8.21 14.45 26.41
N LEU A 427 -7.16 13.72 26.77
CA LEU A 427 -7.25 12.55 27.66
C LEU A 427 -7.75 12.94 29.05
N LYS A 428 -7.32 14.09 29.59
CA LYS A 428 -7.79 14.60 30.88
C LYS A 428 -9.29 14.90 30.91
N ARG A 429 -9.90 15.23 29.76
CA ARG A 429 -11.36 15.40 29.64
C ARG A 429 -12.11 14.07 29.56
N TYR A 430 -11.48 13.03 28.99
CA TYR A 430 -12.06 11.69 28.93
C TYR A 430 -11.93 10.91 30.23
N GLY A 431 -10.84 11.12 30.98
CA GLY A 431 -10.57 10.47 32.26
C GLY A 431 -10.06 11.47 33.30
N PRO A 432 -10.95 12.28 33.92
CA PRO A 432 -10.56 13.28 34.92
C PRO A 432 -10.00 12.66 36.21
N SER A 433 -10.36 11.41 36.52
CA SER A 433 -9.93 10.70 37.72
C SER A 433 -8.60 9.95 37.51
N VAL A 434 -8.16 9.77 36.25
CA VAL A 434 -6.91 9.09 35.92
C VAL A 434 -5.70 9.98 36.26
N PRO A 435 -4.67 9.46 36.96
CA PRO A 435 -3.50 10.26 37.33
C PRO A 435 -2.76 10.85 36.12
N ASN A 436 -2.41 12.15 36.20
CA ASN A 436 -1.67 12.83 35.12
C ASN A 436 -0.33 12.15 34.76
N LYS A 437 0.30 11.45 35.71
CA LYS A 437 1.53 10.68 35.46
C LYS A 437 1.27 9.54 34.48
N THR A 438 0.19 8.78 34.69
CA THR A 438 -0.25 7.70 33.80
C THR A 438 -0.59 8.23 32.42
N LEU A 439 -1.33 9.34 32.34
CA LEU A 439 -1.63 9.98 31.06
C LEU A 439 -0.35 10.37 30.30
N ARG A 440 0.67 10.91 30.99
CA ARG A 440 1.94 11.31 30.36
C ARG A 440 2.73 10.11 29.86
N MET A 441 2.76 9.02 30.63
CA MET A 441 3.38 7.77 30.21
C MET A 441 2.74 7.22 28.93
N LEU A 442 1.41 7.17 28.87
CA LEU A 442 0.69 6.71 27.68
C LEU A 442 0.95 7.60 26.46
N VAL A 443 0.87 8.92 26.60
CA VAL A 443 1.13 9.86 25.49
C VAL A 443 2.55 9.71 24.95
N ASN A 444 3.55 9.60 25.82
CA ASN A 444 4.95 9.45 25.39
C ASN A 444 5.20 8.09 24.73
N ALA A 445 4.67 7.01 25.31
CA ALA A 445 4.86 5.66 24.78
C ALA A 445 4.20 5.50 23.41
N PHE A 446 2.93 5.90 23.27
CA PHE A 446 2.23 5.86 21.98
C PHE A 446 2.81 6.85 20.97
N GLY A 447 3.40 7.97 21.43
CA GLY A 447 4.18 8.87 20.59
C GLY A 447 5.38 8.16 19.93
N GLU A 448 6.17 7.43 20.71
CA GLU A 448 7.32 6.67 20.19
C GLU A 448 6.87 5.52 19.27
N LEU A 449 5.81 4.78 19.62
CA LEU A 449 5.24 3.74 18.76
C LEU A 449 4.78 4.29 17.39
N ARG A 450 4.18 5.49 17.37
CA ARG A 450 3.80 6.17 16.13
C ARG A 450 5.02 6.52 15.27
N THR A 451 6.10 7.02 15.89
CA THR A 451 7.34 7.32 15.17
C THR A 451 7.94 6.08 14.54
N LEU A 452 7.97 4.95 15.26
CA LEU A 452 8.46 3.67 14.73
C LEU A 452 7.60 3.14 13.57
N ALA A 453 6.28 3.35 13.62
CA ALA A 453 5.38 3.01 12.53
C ALA A 453 5.59 3.92 11.29
N ASP A 454 5.82 5.22 11.51
CA ASP A 454 6.13 6.17 10.42
C ASP A 454 7.50 5.89 9.75
N GLU A 455 8.46 5.35 10.51
CA GLU A 455 9.75 4.86 10.01
C GLU A 455 9.66 3.48 9.33
N GLY A 456 8.49 2.82 9.39
CA GLY A 456 8.26 1.50 8.80
C GLY A 456 8.86 0.33 9.58
N LEU A 457 9.26 0.55 10.84
CA LEU A 457 9.73 -0.51 11.74
C LEU A 457 8.57 -1.32 12.32
N LEU A 458 7.44 -0.66 12.55
CA LEU A 458 6.18 -1.29 12.94
C LEU A 458 5.17 -1.22 11.80
N ASN A 459 4.41 -2.32 11.63
CA ASN A 459 3.36 -2.39 10.63
C ASN A 459 2.11 -1.62 11.07
N TYR A 460 1.72 -1.68 12.34
CA TYR A 460 0.48 -1.08 12.82
C TYR A 460 0.65 0.40 13.23
N PRO A 461 -0.07 1.35 12.61
CA PRO A 461 -0.02 2.75 12.99
C PRO A 461 -0.97 3.02 14.18
N TYR A 462 -0.44 3.00 15.39
CA TYR A 462 -1.19 3.34 16.61
C TYR A 462 -1.76 4.77 16.55
N SER A 463 -3.00 4.98 16.99
CA SER A 463 -3.68 6.27 16.92
C SER A 463 -4.07 6.80 18.31
N THR A 464 -4.68 7.97 18.34
CA THR A 464 -5.22 8.57 19.58
C THR A 464 -6.43 7.79 20.10
N ARG A 465 -7.16 7.08 19.23
CA ARG A 465 -8.33 6.29 19.60
C ARG A 465 -8.00 5.18 20.60
N GLU A 466 -6.88 4.50 20.39
CA GLU A 466 -6.43 3.41 21.27
C GLU A 466 -6.13 3.95 22.67
N VAL A 467 -5.42 5.08 22.77
CA VAL A 467 -5.11 5.74 24.05
C VAL A 467 -6.37 6.23 24.76
N VAL A 468 -7.32 6.83 24.01
CA VAL A 468 -8.62 7.24 24.57
C VAL A 468 -9.41 6.04 25.08
N SER A 469 -9.36 4.89 24.39
CA SER A 469 -10.01 3.65 24.84
C SER A 469 -9.44 3.18 26.18
N ILE A 470 -8.11 3.19 26.31
CA ILE A 470 -7.40 2.83 27.54
C ILE A 470 -7.83 3.76 28.69
N VAL A 471 -7.79 5.08 28.47
CA VAL A 471 -8.13 6.07 29.51
C VAL A 471 -9.61 5.98 29.91
N ARG A 472 -10.52 5.78 28.96
CA ARG A 472 -11.96 5.60 29.26
C ARG A 472 -12.22 4.33 30.05
N HIS A 473 -11.44 3.27 29.81
CA HIS A 473 -11.52 2.04 30.59
C HIS A 473 -11.03 2.28 32.02
N LEU A 474 -9.85 2.88 32.20
CA LEU A 474 -9.29 3.19 33.53
C LEU A 474 -10.18 4.15 34.34
N GLU A 475 -10.86 5.10 33.69
CA GLU A 475 -11.82 5.97 34.36
C GLU A 475 -13.04 5.19 34.89
N ARG A 476 -13.51 4.18 34.13
CA ARG A 476 -14.67 3.38 34.50
C ARG A 476 -14.33 2.25 35.47
N TYR A 477 -13.13 1.69 35.36
CA TYR A 477 -12.63 0.56 36.14
C TYR A 477 -11.23 0.88 36.69
N PRO A 478 -11.13 1.66 37.78
CA PRO A 478 -9.83 2.10 38.32
C PRO A 478 -8.99 0.98 38.96
N GLN A 479 -9.60 -0.19 39.20
CA GLN A 479 -8.97 -1.34 39.86
C GLN A 479 -8.39 -2.36 38.87
N ASP A 480 -8.70 -2.22 37.57
CA ASP A 480 -8.21 -3.14 36.54
C ASP A 480 -6.72 -2.91 36.28
N ASP A 481 -6.01 -3.99 35.95
CA ASP A 481 -4.59 -3.89 35.64
C ASP A 481 -4.37 -3.19 34.29
N MET A 482 -3.56 -2.15 34.32
CA MET A 482 -3.19 -1.37 33.14
C MET A 482 -2.43 -2.22 32.12
N CYS A 483 -1.62 -3.18 32.58
CA CYS A 483 -0.80 -4.00 31.70
C CYS A 483 -1.64 -4.94 30.84
N GLU A 484 -2.66 -5.58 31.43
CA GLU A 484 -3.62 -6.44 30.72
C GLU A 484 -4.46 -5.63 29.72
N LEU A 485 -4.93 -4.44 30.13
CA LEU A 485 -5.68 -3.54 29.25
C LEU A 485 -4.88 -3.11 28.03
N ILE A 486 -3.61 -2.72 28.21
CA ILE A 486 -2.74 -2.35 27.11
C ILE A 486 -2.48 -3.59 26.24
N GLY A 487 -2.23 -4.75 26.83
CA GLY A 487 -2.08 -6.02 26.12
C GLY A 487 -3.21 -6.29 25.11
N ASN A 488 -4.45 -6.18 25.56
CA ASN A 488 -5.64 -6.36 24.72
C ASN A 488 -5.73 -5.38 23.54
N VAL A 489 -5.19 -4.16 23.69
CA VAL A 489 -5.16 -3.15 22.61
C VAL A 489 -4.05 -3.45 21.60
N LEU A 490 -2.97 -4.12 22.03
CA LEU A 490 -1.80 -4.46 21.21
C LEU A 490 -1.92 -5.81 20.50
N ASP A 491 -3.02 -6.54 20.70
CA ASP A 491 -3.28 -7.87 20.10
C ASP A 491 -3.20 -7.91 18.57
N PHE A 492 -3.25 -6.76 17.89
CA PHE A 492 -3.04 -6.69 16.44
C PHE A 492 -1.65 -7.17 16.02
N ASP A 493 -0.62 -6.95 16.85
CA ASP A 493 0.76 -7.38 16.59
C ASP A 493 1.05 -8.79 17.12
N ARG A 494 0.05 -9.48 17.69
CA ARG A 494 0.17 -10.84 18.26
C ARG A 494 0.74 -11.85 17.28
N TYR A 495 0.43 -11.72 15.99
CA TYR A 495 0.90 -12.66 14.97
C TYR A 495 2.36 -12.46 14.56
N GLN A 496 3.00 -11.37 15.00
CA GLN A 496 4.41 -11.04 14.71
C GLN A 496 5.20 -10.91 16.02
N PRO A 497 5.91 -11.97 16.46
CA PRO A 497 6.62 -11.96 17.74
C PRO A 497 7.70 -10.87 17.85
N GLU A 498 8.25 -10.43 16.71
CA GLU A 498 9.25 -9.35 16.64
C GLU A 498 8.63 -7.96 16.87
N ALA A 499 7.47 -7.69 16.25
CA ALA A 499 6.72 -6.46 16.48
C ALA A 499 6.30 -6.36 17.95
N LEU A 500 5.78 -7.46 18.52
CA LEU A 500 5.43 -7.53 19.93
C LEU A 500 6.63 -7.26 20.86
N GLN A 501 7.83 -7.76 20.53
CA GLN A 501 9.04 -7.46 21.29
C GLN A 501 9.41 -5.97 21.24
N GLN A 502 9.38 -5.35 20.06
CA GLN A 502 9.67 -3.93 19.91
C GLN A 502 8.65 -3.06 20.67
N VAL A 503 7.37 -3.37 20.52
CA VAL A 503 6.28 -2.70 21.24
C VAL A 503 6.48 -2.82 22.75
N THR A 504 6.82 -4.03 23.25
CA THR A 504 7.08 -4.26 24.68
C THR A 504 8.30 -3.49 25.18
N GLN A 505 9.37 -3.40 24.38
CA GLN A 505 10.57 -2.61 24.73
C GLN A 505 10.25 -1.13 24.89
N VAL A 506 9.47 -0.55 23.96
CA VAL A 506 9.05 0.85 24.03
C VAL A 506 8.18 1.10 25.26
N LEU A 507 7.22 0.22 25.53
CA LEU A 507 6.32 0.38 26.67
C LEU A 507 7.07 0.28 28.01
N THR A 508 8.01 -0.66 28.12
CA THR A 508 8.85 -0.83 29.31
C THR A 508 9.76 0.39 29.53
N LYS A 509 10.33 0.95 28.46
CA LYS A 509 11.14 2.18 28.50
C LYS A 509 10.38 3.37 29.09
N HIS A 510 9.07 3.45 28.85
CA HIS A 510 8.19 4.50 29.40
C HIS A 510 7.52 4.13 30.73
N GLY A 511 7.90 3.01 31.35
CA GLY A 511 7.45 2.59 32.68
C GLY A 511 6.16 1.77 32.70
N LEU A 512 5.78 1.15 31.57
CA LEU A 512 4.64 0.24 31.46
C LEU A 512 5.15 -1.22 31.45
N LEU A 513 4.95 -1.94 32.55
CA LEU A 513 5.52 -3.27 32.78
C LEU A 513 4.67 -4.39 32.14
N ILE A 514 4.77 -4.54 30.81
CA ILE A 514 3.95 -5.51 30.04
C ILE A 514 4.69 -6.84 29.82
N GLU A 515 5.90 -6.99 30.39
CA GLU A 515 6.73 -8.18 30.18
C GLU A 515 6.04 -9.50 30.54
N ALA A 516 5.20 -9.53 31.58
CA ALA A 516 4.47 -10.73 31.98
C ALA A 516 3.46 -11.15 30.90
N TYR A 517 2.62 -10.21 30.43
CA TYR A 517 1.67 -10.43 29.34
C TYR A 517 2.37 -10.88 28.05
N ALA A 518 3.44 -10.18 27.65
CA ALA A 518 4.17 -10.51 26.43
C ALA A 518 4.83 -11.90 26.50
N LYS A 519 5.33 -12.32 27.68
CA LYS A 519 5.89 -13.66 27.88
C LYS A 519 4.82 -14.74 27.79
N ASP A 520 3.67 -14.55 28.43
CA ASP A 520 2.54 -15.50 28.39
C ASP A 520 1.96 -15.61 26.97
N GLU A 521 1.85 -14.49 26.26
CA GLU A 521 1.39 -14.45 24.87
C GLU A 521 2.38 -15.12 23.90
N LEU A 522 3.68 -14.80 23.99
CA LEU A 522 4.74 -15.47 23.23
C LEU A 522 4.76 -16.98 23.51
N GLN A 523 4.49 -17.39 24.76
CA GLN A 523 4.39 -18.79 25.13
C GLN A 523 3.12 -19.42 24.55
N SER A 524 1.99 -18.72 24.54
CA SER A 524 0.75 -19.18 23.90
C SER A 524 0.89 -19.35 22.38
N LEU A 525 1.59 -18.43 21.70
CA LEU A 525 1.89 -18.50 20.26
C LEU A 525 2.88 -19.63 19.93
N ARG A 526 3.87 -19.85 20.81
CA ARG A 526 4.76 -21.02 20.72
C ARG A 526 3.98 -22.31 20.90
N ASN A 527 3.05 -22.36 21.85
CA ASN A 527 2.16 -23.50 22.09
C ASN A 527 1.19 -23.72 20.92
N GLN A 528 0.68 -22.65 20.28
CA GLN A 528 -0.16 -22.74 19.08
C GLN A 528 0.61 -23.21 17.84
N ARG A 529 1.87 -22.78 17.65
CA ARG A 529 2.74 -23.37 16.62
C ARG A 529 3.10 -24.83 16.91
N GLN A 530 3.12 -25.22 18.19
CA GLN A 530 3.30 -26.61 18.63
C GLN A 530 2.01 -27.47 18.56
N LEU A 531 0.85 -26.90 18.21
CA LEU A 531 -0.38 -27.66 17.90
C LEU A 531 -0.33 -28.36 16.52
N GLN A 532 0.87 -28.71 16.04
CA GLN A 532 1.03 -29.95 15.29
C GLN A 532 0.95 -31.11 16.28
N LEU A 533 -0.27 -31.63 16.50
CA LEU A 533 -0.63 -32.92 17.12
C LEU A 533 0.48 -33.56 17.98
N SER A 534 0.79 -32.94 19.14
CA SER A 534 1.62 -33.57 20.16
C SER A 534 0.74 -34.23 21.22
N ILE A 535 0.78 -35.55 21.28
CA ILE A 535 0.04 -36.34 22.28
C ILE A 535 0.98 -36.53 23.48
N GLN A 536 0.61 -35.95 24.63
CA GLN A 536 1.34 -36.14 25.88
C GLN A 536 1.10 -37.55 26.42
N GLN A 537 2.17 -38.30 26.69
CA GLN A 537 2.12 -39.61 27.34
C GLN A 537 3.14 -39.67 28.48
N ASN A 538 2.75 -40.28 29.60
CA ASN A 538 3.67 -40.62 30.69
C ASN A 538 4.24 -42.01 30.46
N SER A 539 5.56 -42.13 30.56
CA SER A 539 6.27 -43.34 30.15
C SER A 539 6.56 -44.26 31.33
N GLY A 540 6.66 -43.71 32.56
CA GLY A 540 6.73 -44.46 33.83
C GLY A 540 7.92 -45.42 34.01
N LEU A 541 8.96 -45.35 33.16
CA LEU A 541 10.18 -46.17 33.29
C LEU A 541 11.43 -45.32 33.08
N ASP A 542 12.51 -45.73 33.75
CA ASP A 542 13.81 -45.06 33.75
C ASP A 542 14.65 -45.29 32.50
N VAL A 543 15.63 -44.40 32.32
CA VAL A 543 16.56 -44.36 31.18
C VAL A 543 17.72 -45.29 31.47
N SER A 544 17.91 -46.30 30.63
CA SER A 544 18.94 -47.34 30.85
C SER A 544 20.31 -46.96 30.28
N GLY A 545 20.33 -46.04 29.30
CA GLY A 545 21.54 -45.49 28.69
C GLY A 545 21.34 -45.18 27.20
N SER A 546 21.85 -44.04 26.73
CA SER A 546 21.73 -43.59 25.33
C SER A 546 22.31 -44.62 24.36
N LYS A 547 21.60 -44.90 23.26
CA LYS A 547 22.02 -45.82 22.20
C LYS A 547 21.45 -45.42 20.84
N LEU A 548 22.06 -45.88 19.74
CA LEU A 548 21.54 -45.69 18.39
C LEU A 548 20.42 -46.72 18.11
N GLY A 549 19.27 -46.27 17.63
CA GLY A 549 18.14 -47.11 17.26
C GLY A 549 18.34 -47.79 15.91
N LYS A 550 17.60 -48.88 15.64
CA LYS A 550 17.59 -49.54 14.33
C LYS A 550 16.78 -48.72 13.32
N PHE A 551 17.21 -48.73 12.05
CA PHE A 551 16.44 -48.12 10.95
C PHE A 551 15.35 -49.06 10.47
N ASP A 552 14.12 -48.55 10.42
CA ASP A 552 13.00 -49.20 9.74
C ASP A 552 12.99 -48.81 8.25
N GLN A 553 12.96 -49.80 7.36
CA GLN A 553 12.95 -49.61 5.90
C GLN A 553 11.57 -49.15 5.38
N ASN A 554 10.48 -49.43 6.11
CA ASN A 554 9.12 -49.08 5.72
C ASN A 554 8.66 -47.72 6.28
N ASN A 555 9.51 -47.05 7.07
CA ASN A 555 9.23 -45.77 7.72
C ASN A 555 7.91 -45.77 8.53
N GLU A 556 7.59 -46.87 9.22
CA GLU A 556 6.36 -46.97 10.01
C GLU A 556 6.46 -46.11 11.30
N PRO A 557 5.34 -45.56 11.79
CA PRO A 557 5.34 -44.71 12.98
C PRO A 557 5.52 -45.55 14.27
N HIS A 558 6.72 -45.50 14.84
CA HIS A 558 7.03 -46.16 16.12
C HIS A 558 6.83 -45.20 17.30
N VAL A 559 5.79 -45.45 18.10
CA VAL A 559 5.42 -44.65 19.29
C VAL A 559 5.75 -45.43 20.56
N GLY A 560 6.73 -44.93 21.33
CA GLY A 560 7.16 -45.57 22.58
C GLY A 560 8.04 -46.81 22.38
N GLY A 561 9.09 -46.92 23.18
CA GLY A 561 10.09 -48.00 23.10
C GLY A 561 11.52 -47.49 22.94
N ASN A 562 12.51 -48.39 22.91
CA ASN A 562 13.93 -48.05 22.84
C ASN A 562 14.65 -48.77 21.68
N THR A 563 13.93 -49.15 20.63
CA THR A 563 14.47 -50.06 19.59
C THR A 563 14.72 -49.37 18.26
N TRP A 564 13.88 -48.41 17.87
CA TRP A 564 13.89 -47.78 16.54
C TRP A 564 14.42 -46.35 16.56
N ALA A 565 15.13 -45.96 15.49
CA ALA A 565 15.62 -44.60 15.27
C ALA A 565 14.56 -43.74 14.57
N GLY A 566 14.31 -42.54 15.10
CA GLY A 566 13.33 -41.57 14.61
C GLY A 566 11.89 -41.80 15.13
N GLY A 567 11.75 -42.57 16.20
CA GLY A 567 10.46 -42.75 16.88
C GLY A 567 9.98 -41.45 17.53
N SER A 568 8.67 -41.23 17.54
CA SER A 568 8.09 -39.96 17.95
C SER A 568 8.06 -39.74 19.47
N GLY A 569 8.22 -40.79 20.29
CA GLY A 569 8.18 -40.75 21.77
C GLY A 569 9.02 -41.82 22.48
N GLY A 570 10.13 -42.25 21.88
CA GLY A 570 11.00 -43.32 22.41
C GLY A 570 11.85 -42.94 23.64
N ARG A 571 12.54 -43.93 24.22
CA ARG A 571 13.51 -43.77 25.32
C ARG A 571 14.87 -44.31 24.89
N ASP A 572 15.95 -43.71 25.38
CA ASP A 572 17.34 -44.11 25.08
C ASP A 572 17.78 -43.93 23.59
N THR A 573 16.86 -43.90 22.62
CA THR A 573 17.13 -43.78 21.17
C THR A 573 16.78 -42.41 20.58
N GLU A 574 17.14 -42.18 19.32
CA GLU A 574 16.94 -40.94 18.57
C GLU A 574 15.45 -40.71 18.27
N GLY A 575 14.93 -39.54 18.62
CA GLY A 575 13.52 -39.23 18.42
C GLY A 575 13.15 -37.82 18.90
N LEU A 576 12.05 -37.28 18.38
CA LEU A 576 11.64 -35.90 18.61
C LEU A 576 11.06 -35.64 20.01
N GLY A 577 10.26 -36.58 20.54
CA GLY A 577 9.52 -36.40 21.80
C GLY A 577 10.07 -37.14 23.03
N GLY A 578 11.10 -37.97 22.86
CA GLY A 578 11.63 -38.88 23.88
C GLY A 578 12.64 -38.32 24.90
N LYS A 579 13.03 -39.15 25.87
CA LYS A 579 14.05 -38.88 26.91
C LYS A 579 15.29 -39.78 26.79
N GLY A 580 16.48 -39.23 27.05
CA GLY A 580 17.74 -39.99 27.09
C GLY A 580 18.40 -40.32 25.74
N GLY A 581 17.79 -39.93 24.61
CA GLY A 581 18.36 -40.11 23.27
C GLY A 581 19.56 -39.19 22.97
N PRO A 582 20.49 -39.59 22.09
CA PRO A 582 21.71 -38.82 21.81
C PRO A 582 21.45 -37.57 20.96
N PHE A 583 20.52 -37.61 20.00
CA PHE A 583 20.14 -36.45 19.17
C PHE A 583 18.70 -36.58 18.66
N ARG A 584 18.18 -35.50 18.05
CA ARG A 584 16.82 -35.44 17.51
C ARG A 584 16.84 -35.84 16.03
N LEU A 585 15.95 -36.74 15.63
CA LEU A 585 15.76 -37.19 14.26
C LEU A 585 14.28 -37.09 13.91
N ASP A 586 13.96 -36.33 12.86
CA ASP A 586 12.59 -36.20 12.34
C ASP A 586 12.41 -37.11 11.11
N LYS A 587 11.31 -37.87 11.10
CA LYS A 587 10.89 -38.75 10.00
C LYS A 587 9.55 -38.35 9.38
N GLY A 588 9.01 -37.18 9.75
CA GLY A 588 7.77 -36.62 9.22
C GLY A 588 6.49 -37.15 9.86
N HIS A 589 6.58 -37.74 11.05
CA HIS A 589 5.44 -38.34 11.77
C HIS A 589 5.00 -37.48 12.97
N ASN A 590 3.76 -37.65 13.44
CA ASN A 590 3.24 -36.96 14.63
C ASN A 590 4.13 -37.22 15.86
N VAL A 591 4.51 -36.17 16.57
CA VAL A 591 5.48 -36.20 17.68
C VAL A 591 4.78 -36.52 19.01
N TYR A 592 5.22 -37.57 19.72
CA TYR A 592 4.67 -37.95 21.04
C TYR A 592 5.62 -37.49 22.13
N GLN A 593 5.29 -36.37 22.75
CA GLN A 593 6.20 -35.67 23.66
C GLN A 593 6.02 -36.15 25.10
N LEU A 594 7.12 -36.60 25.72
CA LEU A 594 7.17 -36.85 27.17
C LEU A 594 7.10 -35.52 27.95
N SER A 595 6.61 -35.58 29.19
CA SER A 595 6.55 -34.41 30.08
C SER A 595 7.95 -33.82 30.35
N ASP A 596 8.01 -32.52 30.62
CA ASP A 596 9.29 -31.84 30.82
C ASP A 596 9.97 -32.25 32.15
N ASP A 597 9.19 -32.64 33.15
CA ASP A 597 9.70 -33.23 34.40
C ASP A 597 10.41 -34.58 34.17
N GLU A 598 9.83 -35.48 33.35
CA GLU A 598 10.47 -36.77 32.99
C GLU A 598 11.73 -36.59 32.12
N LYS A 599 11.84 -35.49 31.36
CA LYS A 599 13.05 -35.17 30.59
C LYS A 599 14.15 -34.54 31.44
N ALA A 600 13.78 -33.81 32.49
CA ALA A 600 14.72 -33.22 33.43
C ALA A 600 15.38 -34.29 34.32
N ASP A 601 14.60 -35.32 34.68
CA ASP A 601 14.97 -36.47 35.51
C ASP A 601 15.83 -37.52 34.74
N ILE A 602 16.98 -37.07 34.26
CA ILE A 602 17.98 -37.94 33.62
C ILE A 602 19.29 -37.83 34.41
N PRO A 603 19.86 -38.97 34.87
CA PRO A 603 21.15 -39.00 35.56
C PRO A 603 22.28 -38.30 34.76
N GLU A 604 23.12 -37.53 35.44
CA GLU A 604 24.28 -36.81 34.87
C GLU A 604 25.17 -37.70 34.00
N LYS A 605 25.34 -38.97 34.40
CA LYS A 605 26.13 -39.98 33.66
C LYS A 605 25.55 -40.27 32.27
N ILE A 606 24.22 -40.31 32.14
CA ILE A 606 23.53 -40.53 30.87
C ILE A 606 23.56 -39.25 30.03
N LYS A 607 23.43 -38.07 30.65
CA LYS A 607 23.60 -36.78 29.96
C LYS A 607 24.99 -36.64 29.33
N ARG A 608 26.05 -37.08 30.02
CA ARG A 608 27.42 -37.09 29.46
C ARG A 608 27.56 -38.09 28.31
N ALA A 609 27.05 -39.31 28.46
CA ALA A 609 27.06 -40.32 27.40
C ALA A 609 26.27 -39.86 26.16
N ALA A 610 25.09 -39.27 26.34
CA ALA A 610 24.29 -38.67 25.28
C ALA A 610 25.04 -37.54 24.56
N ARG A 611 25.74 -36.67 25.30
CA ARG A 611 26.56 -35.58 24.73
C ARG A 611 27.76 -36.09 23.95
N GLU A 612 28.42 -37.15 24.41
CA GLU A 612 29.52 -37.79 23.68
C GLU A 612 29.05 -38.48 22.41
N MET A 613 27.92 -39.20 22.47
CA MET A 613 27.29 -39.77 21.27
C MET A 613 26.77 -38.70 20.32
N ASN A 614 26.20 -37.61 20.83
CA ASN A 614 25.79 -36.46 20.03
C ASN A 614 27.00 -35.84 19.30
N ARG A 615 28.12 -35.65 20.01
CA ARG A 615 29.34 -35.12 19.42
C ARG A 615 29.87 -36.03 18.32
N LYS A 616 29.90 -37.35 18.56
CA LYS A 616 30.29 -38.34 17.53
C LYS A 616 29.32 -38.36 16.35
N ALA A 617 28.01 -38.37 16.58
CA ALA A 617 27.01 -38.34 15.52
C ALA A 617 26.99 -37.00 14.76
N PHE A 618 27.29 -35.89 15.42
CA PHE A 618 27.48 -34.59 14.80
C PHE A 618 28.74 -34.58 13.92
N GLU A 619 29.83 -35.17 14.40
CA GLU A 619 31.05 -35.39 13.60
C GLU A 619 30.78 -36.31 12.39
N GLU A 620 30.03 -37.40 12.56
CA GLU A 620 29.60 -38.31 11.48
C GLU A 620 28.66 -37.63 10.48
N LYS A 621 27.70 -36.81 10.94
CA LYS A 621 26.78 -36.04 10.08
C LYS A 621 27.50 -34.91 9.34
N LEU A 622 28.48 -34.29 9.97
CA LEU A 622 29.43 -33.38 9.31
C LEU A 622 30.24 -34.13 8.23
N GLN A 623 30.69 -35.36 8.50
CA GLN A 623 31.33 -36.21 7.50
C GLN A 623 30.39 -36.62 6.35
N GLU A 624 29.12 -36.92 6.64
CA GLU A 624 28.07 -37.26 5.66
C GLU A 624 27.76 -36.10 4.71
N ILE A 625 27.59 -34.90 5.27
CA ILE A 625 27.44 -33.65 4.51
C ILE A 625 28.79 -33.25 3.86
N LYS A 626 29.90 -33.93 4.20
CA LYS A 626 31.29 -33.62 3.84
C LYS A 626 31.65 -32.15 4.16
N MET A 627 31.19 -31.64 5.31
CA MET A 627 31.49 -30.30 5.85
C MET A 627 32.46 -30.45 7.02
N SER A 628 33.55 -29.68 7.07
CA SER A 628 34.43 -29.71 8.25
C SER A 628 33.81 -28.91 9.41
N ALA A 629 34.15 -29.26 10.66
CA ALA A 629 33.72 -28.48 11.83
C ALA A 629 34.21 -27.01 11.79
N HIS A 630 35.28 -26.74 11.05
CA HIS A 630 35.78 -25.40 10.78
C HIS A 630 34.89 -24.65 9.78
N ASP A 631 34.50 -25.29 8.68
CA ASP A 631 33.63 -24.73 7.65
C ASP A 631 32.25 -24.36 8.23
N HIS A 632 31.69 -25.21 9.10
CA HIS A 632 30.42 -24.93 9.77
C HIS A 632 30.48 -23.67 10.65
N ARG A 633 31.59 -23.45 11.37
CA ARG A 633 31.77 -22.21 12.17
C ARG A 633 31.87 -20.98 11.28
N LEU A 634 32.57 -21.08 10.15
CA LEU A 634 32.69 -19.98 9.19
C LEU A 634 31.34 -19.63 8.56
N TYR A 635 30.56 -20.63 8.19
CA TYR A 635 29.20 -20.41 7.68
C TYR A 635 28.29 -19.77 8.74
N ALA A 636 28.37 -20.22 10.00
CA ALA A 636 27.60 -19.62 11.10
C ALA A 636 27.94 -18.13 11.31
N GLN A 637 29.20 -17.72 11.12
CA GLN A 637 29.61 -16.32 11.22
C GLN A 637 29.00 -15.44 10.10
N LEU A 638 28.74 -15.99 8.92
CA LEU A 638 28.14 -15.28 7.78
C LEU A 638 26.61 -15.17 7.89
N ILE A 639 25.95 -16.14 8.55
CA ILE A 639 24.48 -16.16 8.63
C ILE A 639 23.92 -15.40 9.84
N GLU A 640 24.63 -15.34 10.96
CA GLU A 640 24.16 -14.66 12.17
C GLU A 640 23.81 -13.17 11.95
N PRO A 641 24.62 -12.36 11.24
CA PRO A 641 24.26 -10.97 10.90
C PRO A 641 23.00 -10.87 10.03
N ASN A 642 22.76 -11.87 9.18
CA ASN A 642 21.68 -11.89 8.19
C ASN A 642 20.34 -12.42 8.73
N ARG A 643 20.28 -12.95 9.96
CA ARG A 643 19.03 -13.49 10.52
C ARG A 643 17.87 -12.50 10.52
N LYS A 644 18.11 -11.28 11.01
CA LYS A 644 17.08 -10.22 11.06
C LYS A 644 16.65 -9.77 9.65
N PRO A 645 17.57 -9.43 8.72
CA PRO A 645 17.20 -9.13 7.32
C PRO A 645 16.42 -10.25 6.62
N VAL A 646 16.81 -11.52 6.81
CA VAL A 646 16.10 -12.68 6.25
C VAL A 646 14.66 -12.76 6.77
N GLN A 647 14.45 -12.54 8.07
CA GLN A 647 13.11 -12.52 8.68
C GLN A 647 12.24 -11.39 8.13
N GLN A 648 12.80 -10.18 7.99
CA GLN A 648 12.11 -9.04 7.39
C GLN A 648 11.68 -9.34 5.95
N LEU A 649 12.59 -9.90 5.14
CA LEU A 649 12.28 -10.25 3.75
C LEU A 649 11.22 -11.36 3.66
N ARG A 650 11.25 -12.36 4.54
CA ARG A 650 10.20 -13.38 4.64
C ARG A 650 8.85 -12.78 5.03
N ALA A 651 8.79 -11.85 6.00
CA ALA A 651 7.56 -11.18 6.38
C ALA A 651 6.96 -10.36 5.22
N ILE A 652 7.81 -9.72 4.41
CA ILE A 652 7.39 -9.03 3.18
C ILE A 652 6.80 -10.02 2.17
N LEU A 653 7.47 -11.16 1.94
CA LEU A 653 6.98 -12.21 1.04
C LEU A 653 5.62 -12.78 1.51
N GLU A 654 5.44 -13.00 2.81
CA GLU A 654 4.15 -13.44 3.40
C GLU A 654 3.04 -12.39 3.24
N ALA A 655 3.35 -11.10 3.45
CA ALA A 655 2.38 -10.02 3.26
C ALA A 655 1.91 -9.92 1.80
N VAL A 656 2.83 -10.10 0.83
CA VAL A 656 2.50 -10.20 -0.60
C VAL A 656 1.64 -11.43 -0.89
N GLN A 657 1.87 -12.57 -0.23
CA GLN A 657 1.02 -13.76 -0.37
C GLN A 657 -0.39 -13.56 0.19
N THR A 658 -0.55 -12.80 1.27
CA THR A 658 -1.85 -12.56 1.90
C THR A 658 -2.78 -11.75 0.98
N LYS A 659 -2.22 -10.86 0.15
CA LYS A 659 -2.96 -10.16 -0.93
C LYS A 659 -3.51 -11.11 -2.00
N SER A 660 -2.90 -12.28 -2.24
CA SER A 660 -3.38 -13.22 -3.27
C SER A 660 -4.48 -14.14 -2.78
N LYS A 661 -4.65 -14.30 -1.45
CA LYS A 661 -5.72 -15.08 -0.82
C LYS A 661 -6.94 -14.21 -0.50
N GLU A 662 -7.36 -13.39 -1.46
CA GLU A 662 -8.51 -12.51 -1.24
C GLU A 662 -9.83 -13.31 -1.19
N ARG A 663 -10.71 -12.90 -0.28
CA ARG A 663 -12.06 -13.44 -0.15
C ARG A 663 -12.84 -13.10 -1.43
N GLN A 664 -13.40 -14.11 -2.08
CA GLN A 664 -14.19 -13.94 -3.29
C GLN A 664 -15.69 -13.95 -2.96
N TRP A 665 -16.48 -13.33 -3.83
CA TRP A 665 -17.93 -13.46 -3.79
C TRP A 665 -18.34 -14.84 -4.28
N GLN A 666 -18.74 -15.71 -3.36
CA GLN A 666 -19.49 -16.90 -3.73
C GLN A 666 -20.91 -16.49 -4.04
N LYS A 667 -21.29 -16.69 -5.30
CA LYS A 667 -22.67 -16.53 -5.78
C LYS A 667 -23.50 -17.76 -5.39
N TYR A 668 -24.80 -17.73 -5.67
CA TYR A 668 -25.72 -18.86 -5.45
C TYR A 668 -25.95 -19.21 -3.97
N GLN A 669 -25.88 -18.23 -3.09
CA GLN A 669 -26.09 -18.42 -1.66
C GLN A 669 -27.55 -18.18 -1.30
N THR A 670 -28.02 -18.88 -0.27
CA THR A 670 -29.36 -18.71 0.32
C THR A 670 -29.45 -17.51 1.26
N GLN A 671 -28.32 -16.93 1.63
CA GLN A 671 -28.17 -15.81 2.55
C GLN A 671 -26.95 -14.97 2.19
N GLY A 672 -27.02 -13.65 2.37
CA GLY A 672 -25.93 -12.73 2.04
C GLY A 672 -26.44 -11.40 1.48
N GLU A 673 -25.59 -10.71 0.73
CA GLU A 673 -25.99 -9.54 -0.06
C GLU A 673 -26.73 -10.02 -1.30
N LEU A 674 -27.77 -9.30 -1.75
CA LEU A 674 -28.56 -9.72 -2.90
C LEU A 674 -27.71 -9.64 -4.18
N ASP A 675 -27.71 -10.69 -5.01
CA ASP A 675 -27.00 -10.74 -6.28
C ASP A 675 -27.89 -10.14 -7.37
N ASP A 676 -27.56 -8.92 -7.80
CA ASP A 676 -28.31 -8.19 -8.85
C ASP A 676 -28.43 -9.00 -10.16
N THR A 677 -27.49 -9.92 -10.44
CA THR A 677 -27.58 -10.78 -11.64
C THR A 677 -28.68 -11.84 -11.55
N ARG A 678 -29.17 -12.13 -10.34
CA ARG A 678 -30.17 -13.17 -10.07
C ARG A 678 -31.52 -12.64 -9.59
N LEU A 679 -31.79 -11.35 -9.81
CA LEU A 679 -33.05 -10.71 -9.44
C LEU A 679 -34.28 -11.40 -10.06
N ILE A 680 -34.18 -11.82 -11.32
CA ILE A 680 -35.26 -12.52 -12.04
C ILE A 680 -35.55 -13.86 -11.38
N GLU A 681 -34.51 -14.62 -11.04
CA GLU A 681 -34.62 -15.94 -10.41
C GLU A 681 -35.23 -15.83 -9.01
N GLY A 682 -34.92 -14.76 -8.28
CA GLY A 682 -35.53 -14.43 -6.99
C GLY A 682 -37.02 -14.12 -7.08
N ILE A 683 -37.43 -13.38 -8.11
CA ILE A 683 -38.85 -13.12 -8.36
C ILE A 683 -39.59 -14.42 -8.73
N THR A 684 -38.92 -15.37 -9.40
CA THR A 684 -39.48 -16.70 -9.71
C THR A 684 -39.48 -17.67 -8.51
N GLY A 685 -39.00 -17.24 -7.33
CA GLY A 685 -39.03 -18.02 -6.09
C GLY A 685 -37.74 -18.79 -5.77
N GLU A 686 -36.66 -18.56 -6.52
CA GLU A 686 -35.37 -19.21 -6.26
C GLU A 686 -34.69 -18.59 -5.03
N LYS A 687 -34.22 -19.45 -4.11
CA LYS A 687 -33.63 -19.01 -2.84
C LYS A 687 -32.15 -18.65 -2.95
N ASN A 688 -31.46 -19.11 -4.01
CA ASN A 688 -30.02 -18.96 -4.20
C ASN A 688 -29.65 -17.63 -4.89
N ILE A 689 -30.23 -16.53 -4.44
CA ILE A 689 -30.12 -15.21 -5.09
C ILE A 689 -29.19 -14.26 -4.35
N TYR A 690 -28.49 -14.77 -3.34
CA TYR A 690 -27.56 -14.00 -2.55
C TYR A 690 -26.12 -14.37 -2.92
N LYS A 691 -25.22 -13.44 -2.66
CA LYS A 691 -23.78 -13.61 -2.73
C LYS A 691 -23.20 -13.39 -1.34
N ARG A 692 -22.20 -14.20 -0.97
CA ARG A 692 -21.53 -14.12 0.33
C ARG A 692 -20.02 -14.09 0.14
N ARG A 693 -19.34 -13.33 1.00
CA ARG A 693 -17.87 -13.36 1.10
C ARG A 693 -17.44 -14.66 1.78
N SER A 694 -16.64 -15.47 1.09
CA SER A 694 -15.94 -16.62 1.65
C SER A 694 -14.46 -16.56 1.27
N GLU A 695 -13.62 -17.31 1.98
CA GLU A 695 -12.27 -17.60 1.48
C GLU A 695 -12.40 -18.34 0.14
N ALA A 696 -11.50 -18.03 -0.80
CA ALA A 696 -11.45 -18.71 -2.07
C ALA A 696 -11.32 -20.23 -1.82
N ASN A 697 -12.10 -21.03 -2.55
CA ASN A 697 -12.12 -22.48 -2.36
C ASN A 697 -10.72 -23.05 -2.58
N PRO A 698 -10.12 -23.80 -1.63
CA PRO A 698 -8.78 -24.39 -1.79
C PRO A 698 -8.66 -25.29 -3.02
N TRP A 699 -9.78 -25.84 -3.49
CA TRP A 699 -9.84 -26.73 -4.66
C TRP A 699 -10.04 -26.01 -6.00
N ALA A 700 -10.38 -24.72 -6.01
CA ALA A 700 -10.58 -23.94 -7.24
C ALA A 700 -9.28 -23.30 -7.77
N ASP A 701 -8.19 -23.37 -6.99
CA ASP A 701 -6.88 -22.75 -7.26
C ASP A 701 -5.97 -23.56 -8.22
N TYR A 702 -6.51 -24.53 -8.97
CA TYR A 702 -5.72 -25.17 -10.05
C TYR A 702 -5.66 -24.33 -11.33
N ALA A 703 -6.01 -23.04 -11.30
CA ALA A 703 -5.45 -22.11 -12.27
C ALA A 703 -3.98 -21.88 -11.85
N LEU A 704 -3.06 -22.70 -12.35
CA LEU A 704 -1.62 -22.54 -12.13
C LEU A 704 -1.21 -21.11 -12.53
N THR A 705 -1.13 -20.18 -11.57
CA THR A 705 -0.43 -18.91 -11.75
C THR A 705 1.05 -19.25 -11.94
N LYS A 706 1.65 -18.80 -13.03
CA LYS A 706 3.05 -19.12 -13.31
C LYS A 706 3.91 -18.40 -12.25
N PRO A 707 5.00 -19.00 -11.77
CA PRO A 707 5.84 -18.35 -10.76
C PRO A 707 6.42 -17.05 -11.32
N ASN A 708 6.65 -16.05 -10.46
CA ASN A 708 7.48 -14.89 -10.83
C ASN A 708 8.94 -15.36 -10.97
N ARG A 709 9.68 -14.78 -11.93
CA ARG A 709 11.10 -15.11 -12.13
C ARG A 709 11.99 -13.99 -11.64
N LEU A 710 13.01 -14.36 -10.85
CA LEU A 710 14.05 -13.47 -10.36
C LEU A 710 15.42 -13.98 -10.82
N LYS A 711 16.17 -13.17 -11.55
CA LYS A 711 17.57 -13.46 -11.89
C LYS A 711 18.50 -12.51 -11.16
N LEU A 712 19.30 -13.04 -10.25
CA LEU A 712 20.27 -12.27 -9.49
C LEU A 712 21.63 -12.37 -10.18
N VAL A 713 22.15 -11.23 -10.64
CA VAL A 713 23.47 -11.12 -11.28
C VAL A 713 24.44 -10.55 -10.25
N VAL A 714 25.57 -11.23 -10.01
CA VAL A 714 26.56 -10.86 -8.97
C VAL A 714 27.93 -10.58 -9.58
N ASP A 715 28.65 -9.62 -9.01
CA ASP A 715 29.99 -9.22 -9.43
C ASP A 715 31.05 -10.02 -8.67
N VAL A 716 31.61 -11.04 -9.31
CA VAL A 716 32.69 -11.85 -8.74
C VAL A 716 34.05 -11.51 -9.37
N SER A 717 34.28 -10.23 -9.68
CA SER A 717 35.53 -9.73 -10.27
C SER A 717 36.70 -9.62 -9.27
N GLY A 718 37.93 -9.52 -9.81
CA GLY A 718 39.14 -9.37 -9.00
C GLY A 718 39.18 -8.09 -8.15
N SER A 719 38.47 -7.04 -8.56
CA SER A 719 38.29 -5.81 -7.75
C SER A 719 37.53 -6.08 -6.47
N MET A 720 36.55 -6.98 -6.51
CA MET A 720 35.76 -7.35 -5.34
C MET A 720 36.64 -8.00 -4.27
N TYR A 721 37.52 -8.92 -4.67
CA TYR A 721 38.48 -9.53 -3.75
C TYR A 721 39.56 -8.54 -3.26
N ARG A 722 40.15 -7.76 -4.18
CA ARG A 722 41.27 -6.85 -3.89
C ARG A 722 40.91 -5.77 -2.87
N PHE A 723 39.72 -5.19 -2.97
CA PHE A 723 39.29 -4.09 -2.09
C PHE A 723 38.49 -4.56 -0.87
N ASN A 724 38.16 -5.85 -0.78
CA ASN A 724 37.41 -6.41 0.33
C ASN A 724 38.05 -6.11 1.70
N GLY A 725 39.38 -6.11 1.79
CA GLY A 725 40.09 -5.79 3.03
C GLY A 725 39.88 -4.36 3.54
N TYR A 726 39.47 -3.43 2.67
CA TYR A 726 39.24 -2.02 3.01
C TYR A 726 37.77 -1.73 3.31
N ASP A 727 36.85 -2.25 2.52
CA ASP A 727 35.43 -1.88 2.60
C ASP A 727 34.45 -3.05 2.73
N ARG A 728 34.95 -4.28 2.81
CA ARG A 728 34.16 -5.52 2.94
C ARG A 728 33.12 -5.72 1.82
N ARG A 729 33.36 -5.19 0.62
CA ARG A 729 32.38 -5.25 -0.50
C ARG A 729 32.01 -6.68 -0.93
N LEU A 730 32.99 -7.60 -1.01
CA LEU A 730 32.77 -8.99 -1.40
C LEU A 730 32.09 -9.77 -0.26
N ASP A 731 32.43 -9.45 0.99
CA ASP A 731 31.75 -10.03 2.15
C ASP A 731 30.28 -9.59 2.16
N ARG A 732 29.99 -8.30 1.92
CA ARG A 732 28.62 -7.78 1.84
C ARG A 732 27.80 -8.41 0.71
N GLU A 733 28.41 -8.59 -0.46
CA GLU A 733 27.73 -9.26 -1.57
C GLU A 733 27.44 -10.73 -1.26
N SER A 734 28.40 -11.43 -0.65
CA SER A 734 28.24 -12.82 -0.21
C SER A 734 27.11 -12.94 0.83
N GLU A 735 27.03 -12.00 1.77
CA GLU A 735 25.95 -11.89 2.75
C GLU A 735 24.59 -11.61 2.08
N ALA A 736 24.54 -10.73 1.08
CA ALA A 736 23.34 -10.43 0.30
C ALA A 736 22.81 -11.66 -0.46
N VAL A 737 23.71 -12.41 -1.12
CA VAL A 737 23.37 -13.67 -1.80
C VAL A 737 22.82 -14.71 -0.83
N LEU A 738 23.47 -14.87 0.32
CA LEU A 738 23.03 -15.80 1.36
C LEU A 738 21.65 -15.41 1.91
N MET A 739 21.41 -14.11 2.13
CA MET A 739 20.11 -13.59 2.56
C MET A 739 18.99 -13.94 1.56
N VAL A 740 19.23 -13.79 0.25
CA VAL A 740 18.24 -14.15 -0.78
C VAL A 740 17.97 -15.65 -0.78
N ILE A 741 19.01 -16.49 -0.75
CA ILE A 741 18.86 -17.96 -0.72
C ILE A 741 18.04 -18.40 0.50
N GLU A 742 18.37 -17.90 1.69
CA GLU A 742 17.67 -18.25 2.94
C GLU A 742 16.24 -17.72 2.98
N ALA A 743 16.01 -16.48 2.53
CA ALA A 743 14.66 -15.89 2.57
C ALA A 743 13.70 -16.59 1.60
N PHE A 744 14.19 -17.11 0.48
CA PHE A 744 13.39 -17.74 -0.57
C PHE A 744 13.18 -19.24 -0.36
N ASP A 745 13.89 -19.84 0.59
CA ASP A 745 13.69 -21.23 1.01
C ASP A 745 12.23 -21.46 1.45
N GLY A 746 11.54 -22.40 0.79
CA GLY A 746 10.10 -22.67 0.96
C GLY A 746 9.14 -21.83 0.09
N TYR A 747 9.64 -20.87 -0.71
CA TYR A 747 8.83 -20.00 -1.59
C TYR A 747 8.92 -20.33 -3.09
N GLU A 748 9.59 -21.43 -3.44
CA GLU A 748 9.96 -21.86 -4.80
C GLU A 748 8.76 -21.99 -5.75
N LYS A 749 7.56 -22.31 -5.24
CA LYS A 749 6.34 -22.44 -6.06
C LYS A 749 5.84 -21.11 -6.62
N LYS A 750 6.16 -19.98 -5.97
CA LYS A 750 5.71 -18.64 -6.37
C LYS A 750 6.82 -17.77 -6.93
N ILE A 751 8.06 -17.95 -6.47
CA ILE A 751 9.22 -17.22 -7.00
C ILE A 751 10.32 -18.22 -7.34
N ALA A 752 10.59 -18.35 -8.63
CA ALA A 752 11.69 -19.17 -9.12
C ALA A 752 12.90 -18.26 -9.39
N TYR A 753 14.04 -18.55 -8.77
CA TYR A 753 15.24 -17.74 -8.88
C TYR A 753 16.47 -18.52 -9.38
N ASP A 754 17.38 -17.79 -10.01
CA ASP A 754 18.72 -18.25 -10.39
C ASP A 754 19.74 -17.14 -10.08
N ILE A 755 20.98 -17.57 -9.80
CA ILE A 755 22.08 -16.67 -9.43
C ILE A 755 23.23 -16.91 -10.39
N VAL A 756 23.66 -15.85 -11.08
CA VAL A 756 24.73 -15.88 -12.07
C VAL A 756 25.78 -14.83 -11.76
N GLY A 757 27.06 -15.19 -11.87
CA GLY A 757 28.20 -14.30 -11.67
C GLY A 757 28.75 -13.75 -12.98
N HIS A 758 29.33 -12.56 -12.90
CA HIS A 758 30.23 -12.04 -13.93
C HIS A 758 31.58 -11.64 -13.34
N SER A 759 32.59 -11.62 -14.20
CA SER A 759 33.97 -11.22 -13.87
C SER A 759 34.70 -10.77 -15.13
N GLY A 760 36.02 -10.57 -15.06
CA GLY A 760 36.83 -10.35 -16.26
C GLY A 760 36.96 -11.57 -17.18
N GLU A 761 36.67 -12.79 -16.71
CA GLU A 761 36.75 -14.02 -17.53
C GLU A 761 35.49 -14.31 -18.33
N GLY A 762 34.32 -13.90 -17.82
CA GLY A 762 33.04 -14.25 -18.41
C GLY A 762 31.86 -13.53 -17.76
N TRP A 763 30.67 -13.70 -18.35
CA TRP A 763 29.42 -13.02 -17.97
C TRP A 763 28.30 -13.97 -17.53
N ASP A 764 28.54 -15.28 -17.56
CA ASP A 764 27.56 -16.32 -17.25
C ASP A 764 28.19 -17.44 -16.42
N LEU A 765 28.52 -17.12 -15.16
CA LEU A 765 29.02 -18.10 -14.19
C LEU A 765 27.87 -18.58 -13.29
N PRO A 766 27.28 -19.77 -13.52
CA PRO A 766 26.12 -20.20 -12.75
C PRO A 766 26.51 -20.59 -11.31
N PHE A 767 25.90 -19.92 -10.32
CA PHE A 767 26.01 -20.26 -8.90
C PHE A 767 24.81 -21.08 -8.42
N VAL A 768 23.61 -20.69 -8.85
CA VAL A 768 22.35 -21.40 -8.55
C VAL A 768 21.53 -21.47 -9.83
N ASN A 769 21.19 -22.69 -10.26
CA ASN A 769 20.32 -22.90 -11.42
C ASN A 769 18.88 -23.17 -11.00
N MET A 770 17.96 -22.87 -11.91
CA MET A 770 16.54 -23.14 -11.73
C MET A 770 16.31 -24.66 -11.50
N GLY A 771 15.64 -25.01 -10.41
CA GLY A 771 15.36 -26.40 -10.02
C GLY A 771 16.46 -27.12 -9.25
N SER A 772 17.66 -26.54 -9.13
CA SER A 772 18.77 -27.05 -8.32
C SER A 772 19.18 -26.04 -7.24
N VAL A 773 18.21 -25.61 -6.44
CA VAL A 773 18.43 -24.72 -5.30
C VAL A 773 19.13 -25.47 -4.16
N PRO A 774 20.04 -24.81 -3.41
CA PRO A 774 20.83 -25.45 -2.37
C PRO A 774 19.97 -25.86 -1.17
N LYS A 775 19.96 -27.15 -0.86
CA LYS A 775 19.07 -27.76 0.15
C LYS A 775 19.65 -27.76 1.55
N ASN A 776 20.98 -27.77 1.67
CA ASN A 776 21.69 -27.89 2.93
C ASN A 776 22.71 -26.75 3.11
N ASP A 777 23.01 -26.39 4.36
CA ASP A 777 23.99 -25.35 4.76
C ASP A 777 25.32 -25.44 4.00
N LYS A 778 25.78 -26.66 3.73
CA LYS A 778 27.04 -26.90 3.05
C LYS A 778 26.99 -26.55 1.56
N GLU A 779 25.89 -26.82 0.87
CA GLU A 779 25.72 -26.39 -0.53
C GLU A 779 25.65 -24.87 -0.61
N ARG A 780 24.97 -24.23 0.36
CA ARG A 780 24.92 -22.77 0.50
C ARG A 780 26.31 -22.19 0.74
N PHE A 781 27.11 -22.81 1.61
CA PHE A 781 28.48 -22.39 1.89
C PHE A 781 29.43 -22.64 0.71
N ASP A 782 29.27 -23.75 -0.01
CA ASP A 782 30.07 -24.08 -1.19
C ASP A 782 29.86 -23.04 -2.30
N ILE A 783 28.65 -22.51 -2.47
CA ILE A 783 28.36 -21.38 -3.37
C ILE A 783 29.18 -20.14 -2.98
N ILE A 784 29.16 -19.74 -1.70
CA ILE A 784 29.91 -18.58 -1.21
C ILE A 784 31.43 -18.80 -1.34
N ARG A 785 31.92 -20.01 -1.06
CA ARG A 785 33.32 -20.37 -1.28
C ARG A 785 33.69 -20.28 -2.75
N MET A 786 32.82 -20.73 -3.64
CA MET A 786 33.03 -20.67 -5.08
C MET A 786 33.07 -19.23 -5.57
N MET A 787 32.16 -18.36 -5.11
CA MET A 787 32.19 -16.92 -5.40
C MET A 787 33.53 -16.31 -5.00
N ARG A 788 33.96 -16.53 -3.75
CA ARG A 788 35.20 -15.97 -3.20
C ARG A 788 36.46 -16.51 -3.90
N ALA A 789 36.50 -17.82 -4.17
CA ALA A 789 37.59 -18.44 -4.90
C ALA A 789 37.66 -17.90 -6.33
N HIS A 790 36.51 -17.78 -7.01
CA HIS A 790 36.45 -17.22 -8.34
C HIS A 790 36.96 -15.78 -8.38
N SER A 791 36.51 -14.90 -7.47
CA SER A 791 37.01 -13.52 -7.39
C SER A 791 38.50 -13.42 -7.09
N GLN A 792 39.08 -14.43 -6.43
CA GLN A 792 40.52 -14.47 -6.13
C GLN A 792 41.36 -14.82 -7.35
N PHE A 793 40.87 -15.70 -8.23
CA PHE A 793 41.64 -16.27 -9.34
C PHE A 793 41.25 -15.74 -10.73
N CYS A 794 40.16 -15.00 -10.85
CA CYS A 794 39.69 -14.49 -12.13
C CYS A 794 40.62 -13.41 -12.72
N TRP A 795 40.65 -13.32 -14.06
CA TRP A 795 41.35 -12.27 -14.78
C TRP A 795 40.72 -10.89 -14.55
N SER A 796 41.54 -9.84 -14.68
CA SER A 796 41.07 -8.46 -14.59
C SER A 796 40.21 -8.09 -15.79
N GLY A 797 39.00 -7.58 -15.55
CA GLY A 797 38.06 -7.11 -16.55
C GLY A 797 36.68 -6.91 -15.93
N ASP A 798 35.77 -6.27 -16.65
CA ASP A 798 34.39 -6.05 -16.23
C ASP A 798 33.43 -6.38 -17.37
N ASN A 799 32.51 -7.30 -17.10
CA ASN A 799 31.47 -7.75 -18.01
C ASN A 799 30.06 -7.37 -17.53
N THR A 800 29.92 -6.44 -16.57
CA THR A 800 28.64 -6.04 -15.95
C THR A 800 27.55 -5.73 -16.97
N VAL A 801 27.87 -4.90 -17.99
CA VAL A 801 26.91 -4.50 -19.03
C VAL A 801 26.44 -5.69 -19.86
N LYS A 802 27.36 -6.57 -20.23
CA LYS A 802 27.07 -7.77 -21.02
C LYS A 802 26.25 -8.77 -20.20
N ALA A 803 26.61 -8.97 -18.93
CA ALA A 803 25.88 -9.84 -18.00
C ALA A 803 24.45 -9.34 -17.77
N ALA A 804 24.27 -8.04 -17.53
CA ALA A 804 22.94 -7.43 -17.37
C ALA A 804 22.07 -7.61 -18.62
N ARG A 805 22.63 -7.37 -19.81
CA ARG A 805 21.92 -7.52 -21.09
C ARG A 805 21.50 -8.96 -21.36
N GLU A 806 22.41 -9.91 -21.17
CA GLU A 806 22.12 -11.33 -21.37
C GLU A 806 21.14 -11.86 -20.31
N ALA A 807 21.23 -11.41 -19.06
CA ALA A 807 20.26 -11.76 -18.03
C ALA A 807 18.84 -11.29 -18.41
N CYS A 808 18.67 -10.05 -18.89
CA CYS A 808 17.39 -9.56 -19.37
C CYS A 808 16.88 -10.31 -20.61
N THR A 809 17.78 -10.61 -21.56
CA THR A 809 17.42 -11.27 -22.82
C THR A 809 17.02 -12.74 -22.59
N THR A 810 17.82 -13.47 -21.82
CA THR A 810 17.56 -14.88 -21.48
C THR A 810 16.28 -15.03 -20.67
N LEU A 811 16.06 -14.17 -19.67
CA LEU A 811 14.82 -14.17 -18.91
C LEU A 811 13.62 -13.78 -19.78
N GLY A 812 13.77 -12.82 -20.69
CA GLY A 812 12.71 -12.39 -21.62
C GLY A 812 12.21 -13.52 -22.52
N ALA A 813 13.10 -14.43 -22.93
CA ALA A 813 12.80 -15.55 -23.81
C ALA A 813 12.02 -16.70 -23.12
N GLU A 814 12.03 -16.78 -21.79
CA GLU A 814 11.29 -17.83 -21.07
C GLU A 814 9.76 -17.61 -21.10
N LEU A 815 8.98 -18.68 -21.25
CA LEU A 815 7.51 -18.62 -21.43
C LEU A 815 6.70 -18.97 -20.16
N ASN A 816 7.36 -19.44 -19.10
CA ASN A 816 6.75 -20.06 -17.92
C ASN A 816 6.76 -19.16 -16.68
N TYR A 817 6.54 -17.86 -16.83
CA TYR A 817 6.43 -16.92 -15.72
C TYR A 817 5.51 -15.74 -16.04
N ASP A 818 4.96 -15.11 -15.00
CA ASP A 818 4.04 -13.96 -15.13
C ASP A 818 4.81 -12.62 -15.12
N ASN A 819 5.78 -12.44 -14.21
CA ASN A 819 6.67 -11.27 -14.18
C ASN A 819 8.15 -11.67 -14.07
N GLY A 820 9.03 -10.99 -14.80
CA GLY A 820 10.47 -11.22 -14.81
C GLY A 820 11.23 -10.04 -14.20
N ILE A 821 12.11 -10.31 -13.24
CA ILE A 821 12.92 -9.30 -12.55
C ILE A 821 14.38 -9.70 -12.67
N VAL A 822 15.23 -8.77 -13.10
CA VAL A 822 16.69 -8.90 -13.08
C VAL A 822 17.25 -7.90 -12.07
N VAL A 823 18.06 -8.38 -11.13
CA VAL A 823 18.75 -7.52 -10.15
C VAL A 823 20.25 -7.74 -10.27
N VAL A 824 21.00 -6.69 -10.54
CA VAL A 824 22.46 -6.72 -10.66
C VAL A 824 23.09 -6.14 -9.39
N LEU A 825 23.96 -6.90 -8.73
CA LEU A 825 24.79 -6.43 -7.61
C LEU A 825 26.14 -6.01 -8.18
N SER A 826 26.60 -4.79 -7.88
CA SER A 826 27.85 -4.25 -8.44
C SER A 826 28.58 -3.34 -7.45
N ASP A 827 29.90 -3.19 -7.64
CA ASP A 827 30.77 -2.36 -6.81
C ASP A 827 30.83 -0.89 -7.22
N ALA A 828 29.97 -0.47 -8.16
CA ALA A 828 29.84 0.88 -8.71
C ALA A 828 31.09 1.44 -9.41
N ASN A 829 32.09 0.62 -9.72
CA ASN A 829 33.37 1.07 -10.28
C ASN A 829 33.34 1.17 -11.83
N LEU A 830 32.23 1.64 -12.40
CA LEU A 830 31.98 1.65 -13.85
C LEU A 830 32.97 2.55 -14.61
N ALA A 831 33.39 3.68 -14.01
CA ALA A 831 34.28 4.65 -14.63
C ALA A 831 35.68 4.07 -14.94
N ARG A 832 36.19 3.19 -14.08
CA ARG A 832 37.49 2.54 -14.26
C ARG A 832 37.54 1.64 -15.48
N TYR A 833 36.41 1.06 -15.86
CA TYR A 833 36.27 0.18 -17.03
C TYR A 833 35.72 0.92 -18.26
N ARG A 834 35.61 2.26 -18.20
CA ARG A 834 35.06 3.12 -19.27
C ARG A 834 33.61 2.75 -19.63
N ILE A 835 32.85 2.25 -18.66
CA ILE A 835 31.42 1.95 -18.83
C ILE A 835 30.64 3.22 -18.49
N LEU A 836 29.83 3.70 -19.44
CA LEU A 836 28.93 4.82 -19.18
C LEU A 836 27.66 4.31 -18.46
N PRO A 837 27.15 5.01 -17.45
CA PRO A 837 25.89 4.64 -16.77
C PRO A 837 24.69 4.46 -17.73
N LYS A 838 24.71 5.19 -18.86
CA LYS A 838 23.71 5.08 -19.93
C LYS A 838 23.73 3.70 -20.60
N ASP A 839 24.89 3.09 -20.79
CA ASP A 839 25.01 1.79 -21.46
C ASP A 839 24.49 0.66 -20.55
N LEU A 840 24.70 0.80 -19.24
CA LEU A 840 24.12 -0.08 -18.24
C LEU A 840 22.59 0.06 -18.18
N ALA A 841 22.07 1.30 -18.18
CA ALA A 841 20.64 1.56 -18.23
C ALA A 841 19.97 0.96 -19.48
N LEU A 842 20.58 1.13 -20.65
CA LEU A 842 20.11 0.53 -21.90
C LEU A 842 20.10 -1.00 -21.84
N SER A 843 21.08 -1.60 -21.17
CA SER A 843 21.17 -3.05 -21.02
C SER A 843 20.10 -3.61 -20.09
N LEU A 844 19.77 -2.89 -19.01
CA LEU A 844 18.67 -3.24 -18.09
C LEU A 844 17.29 -3.08 -18.74
N ALA A 845 17.14 -2.11 -19.66
CA ALA A 845 15.90 -1.87 -20.41
C ALA A 845 15.68 -2.83 -21.61
N CYS A 846 16.68 -3.63 -21.98
CA CYS A 846 16.64 -4.48 -23.18
C CYS A 846 15.56 -5.59 -23.15
N GLY A 847 14.99 -5.90 -21.98
CA GLY A 847 13.94 -6.90 -21.78
C GLY A 847 12.52 -6.34 -21.60
N GLU A 848 12.32 -5.03 -21.72
CA GLU A 848 10.98 -4.41 -21.61
C GLU A 848 10.06 -4.81 -22.78
N PRO A 849 8.76 -5.05 -22.55
CA PRO A 849 7.99 -4.76 -21.33
C PRO A 849 7.89 -5.94 -20.34
N LYS A 850 8.44 -7.12 -20.65
CA LYS A 850 8.19 -8.35 -19.87
C LYS A 850 9.18 -8.54 -18.70
N VAL A 851 10.38 -8.00 -18.81
CA VAL A 851 11.44 -8.08 -17.79
C VAL A 851 11.82 -6.67 -17.33
N LYS A 852 11.80 -6.45 -16.01
CA LYS A 852 12.27 -5.20 -15.39
C LYS A 852 13.67 -5.40 -14.79
N GLY A 853 14.64 -4.60 -15.24
CA GLY A 853 16.03 -4.65 -14.79
C GLY A 853 16.38 -3.58 -13.76
N TYR A 854 17.11 -3.98 -12.72
CA TYR A 854 17.54 -3.13 -11.60
C TYR A 854 19.02 -3.35 -11.27
N VAL A 855 19.69 -2.34 -10.72
CA VAL A 855 21.06 -2.42 -10.19
C VAL A 855 21.13 -1.93 -8.74
N ILE A 856 21.86 -2.66 -7.90
CA ILE A 856 22.13 -2.33 -6.50
C ILE A 856 23.64 -2.23 -6.32
N PHE A 857 24.11 -1.04 -5.95
CA PHE A 857 25.51 -0.77 -5.67
C PHE A 857 25.85 -1.12 -4.22
N ILE A 858 26.74 -2.10 -4.01
CA ILE A 858 27.12 -2.66 -2.70
C ILE A 858 28.58 -2.28 -2.31
N GLY A 859 29.33 -1.66 -3.23
CA GLY A 859 30.70 -1.16 -3.02
C GLY A 859 30.93 0.24 -3.61
N SER A 860 32.11 0.82 -3.31
CA SER A 860 32.63 2.18 -3.63
C SER A 860 32.45 3.26 -2.55
N LEU A 861 33.16 4.38 -2.75
CA LEU A 861 32.95 5.63 -2.01
C LEU A 861 31.53 6.15 -2.35
N ALA A 862 30.71 6.44 -1.34
CA ALA A 862 29.29 6.83 -1.51
C ALA A 862 29.07 7.91 -2.59
N GLU A 863 30.02 8.83 -2.75
CA GLU A 863 29.97 9.89 -3.75
C GLU A 863 29.96 9.40 -5.22
N GLU A 864 30.57 8.26 -5.53
CA GLU A 864 30.62 7.73 -6.92
C GLU A 864 29.33 6.98 -7.27
N ALA A 865 28.83 6.15 -6.36
CA ALA A 865 27.55 5.47 -6.50
C ALA A 865 26.38 6.47 -6.59
N ASP A 866 26.41 7.55 -5.81
CA ASP A 866 25.39 8.62 -5.88
C ASP A 866 25.46 9.39 -7.20
N LYS A 867 26.65 9.64 -7.76
CA LYS A 867 26.81 10.24 -9.10
C LYS A 867 26.22 9.34 -10.19
N ILE A 868 26.56 8.05 -10.19
CA ILE A 868 26.01 7.08 -11.16
C ILE A 868 24.49 7.00 -11.03
N LYS A 869 23.96 7.00 -9.80
CA LYS A 869 22.52 7.03 -9.53
C LYS A 869 21.84 8.25 -10.13
N THR A 870 22.46 9.44 -10.09
CA THR A 870 21.90 10.64 -10.72
C THR A 870 21.87 10.61 -12.25
N GLU A 871 22.71 9.78 -12.88
CA GLU A 871 22.78 9.63 -14.33
C GLU A 871 21.89 8.52 -14.89
N MET A 872 21.42 7.60 -14.04
CA MET A 872 20.53 6.49 -14.41
C MET A 872 19.03 6.86 -14.29
N PRO A 873 18.13 6.16 -15.02
CA PRO A 873 16.69 6.31 -14.86
C PRO A 873 16.21 6.05 -13.41
N VAL A 874 15.30 6.88 -12.93
CA VAL A 874 14.80 6.83 -11.55
C VAL A 874 14.05 5.52 -11.30
N GLY A 875 14.38 4.85 -10.20
CA GLY A 875 13.77 3.58 -9.80
C GLY A 875 14.50 2.33 -10.33
N GLN A 876 15.50 2.47 -11.21
CA GLN A 876 16.31 1.35 -11.72
C GLN A 876 17.64 1.15 -10.94
N SER A 877 18.10 2.14 -10.16
CA SER A 877 19.37 2.07 -9.42
C SER A 877 19.21 2.38 -7.93
N TYR A 878 19.86 1.56 -7.10
CA TYR A 878 19.85 1.67 -5.64
C TYR A 878 21.28 1.61 -5.08
N VAL A 879 21.51 2.24 -3.93
CA VAL A 879 22.81 2.22 -3.24
C VAL A 879 22.58 1.60 -1.87
N CYS A 880 23.29 0.52 -1.56
CA CYS A 880 23.13 -0.26 -0.35
C CYS A 880 24.49 -0.53 0.31
N MET A 881 24.93 0.40 1.17
CA MET A 881 26.16 0.24 1.96
C MET A 881 25.92 -0.52 3.28
N ASP A 882 24.67 -0.58 3.72
CA ASP A 882 24.21 -1.25 4.94
C ASP A 882 23.17 -2.31 4.56
N LEU A 883 23.53 -3.57 4.75
CA LEU A 883 22.69 -4.72 4.36
C LEU A 883 21.37 -4.81 5.12
N THR A 884 21.24 -4.14 6.26
CA THR A 884 19.94 -4.05 6.97
C THR A 884 18.87 -3.33 6.14
N LYS A 885 19.27 -2.52 5.16
CA LYS A 885 18.37 -1.79 4.24
C LYS A 885 18.05 -2.58 2.97
N LEU A 886 18.78 -3.67 2.69
CA LEU A 886 18.58 -4.48 1.50
C LEU A 886 17.17 -5.08 1.39
N PRO A 887 16.54 -5.58 2.49
CA PRO A 887 15.14 -6.03 2.45
C PRO A 887 14.16 -4.94 1.98
N GLN A 888 14.35 -3.69 2.42
CA GLN A 888 13.52 -2.56 2.01
C GLN A 888 13.73 -2.19 0.52
N ILE A 889 14.96 -2.26 0.03
CA ILE A 889 15.27 -2.04 -1.40
C ILE A 889 14.62 -3.13 -2.25
N LEU A 890 14.78 -4.40 -1.88
CA LEU A 890 14.12 -5.52 -2.56
C LEU A 890 12.60 -5.39 -2.49
N GLN A 891 12.04 -4.94 -1.37
CA GLN A 891 10.61 -4.64 -1.25
C GLN A 891 10.16 -3.58 -2.25
N GLN A 892 10.92 -2.49 -2.43
CA GLN A 892 10.62 -1.45 -3.42
C GLN A 892 10.69 -2.00 -4.85
N ILE A 893 11.68 -2.83 -5.15
CA ILE A 893 11.83 -3.51 -6.45
C ILE A 893 10.64 -4.44 -6.71
N PHE A 894 10.28 -5.31 -5.75
CA PHE A 894 9.14 -6.21 -5.90
C PHE A 894 7.82 -5.45 -5.99
N THR A 895 7.62 -4.38 -5.22
CA THR A 895 6.38 -3.58 -5.27
C THR A 895 6.24 -2.82 -6.59
N SER A 896 7.32 -2.24 -7.11
CA SER A 896 7.31 -1.56 -8.42
C SER A 896 7.24 -2.52 -9.61
N SER A 897 7.59 -3.80 -9.40
CA SER A 897 7.56 -4.82 -10.43
C SER A 897 6.24 -5.58 -10.49
N LEU A 898 5.65 -5.91 -9.33
CA LEU A 898 4.44 -6.72 -9.17
C LEU A 898 3.13 -5.90 -9.20
N PHE A 899 3.22 -4.58 -9.11
CA PHE A 899 2.13 -3.62 -9.30
C PHE A 899 2.51 -2.62 -10.40
#